data_AF-A0A6H0V4R7-F1
#
_entry.id   AF-A0A6H0V4R7-F1
#
_cell.length_a   1.000
_cell.length_b   1.000
_cell.length_c   1.000
_cell.angle_alpha   90.00
_cell.angle_beta   90.00
_cell.angle_gamma   90.00
#
_symmetry.space_group_name_H-M   'P 1'
#
loop_
_entity.id
_entity.type
_entity.pdbx_description
1 polymer ?
#
loop_
_entity_poly.entity_id
_entity_poly.type
_entity_poly.pdbx_seq_one_letter_code
_entity_poly.pdbx_strand_id
1 'polypeptide(L)'
;MNNKNIKINFKTFFRVFTDNPALIWIKGNFAERLENGEYSKKWPLDKSGVKYFANYKEHLEEEGENEDDEDIFLGDFMDNEEGENLSIVNKVESDSFQKYVALAREFYIKKYGYKINEIADISSKNNAEAKWSQTKAAIENDAIKLISNPLFTYQKAVNGEIFDTNADAFFYDKQEQKIVFLNYTSFAKPKFFYKGFFTYNVLRKLNYNVKQISVININFFDNNITKNTTKDTCTFYESFSTWNSATKAAKGKPRKKATAATTLEDEELFYALKNTGELRLFTETGSYYEGNKSQGSFFQSARFGKISPNPKEPTVIKADYNKINYTNYQKTIINQLGEEVKIKFKDPNSSNIEKDENIYLDTFDKYLDCIINSYFEFGDNFNYDAIAYFFSVKESVEHLPYAIVDLSYQKQFSAPNNIVLPKKLFLDNQLEVNAIRKYIWGPDFEQISSKFFKNKSLQNLELYKNDKEFFERVPNYFNIHFLNYIRNLHIKDKRVIWYDYEGFSNVFPILDQSSSYGQIVNQVSVIETVNGVEKNVENVVVDTKNITLKDLVMLIQTIYSNKADYYVVFNKTYENTRNKEIKELVRRAFKDNKDLEFINWFNSQYIDVSEFASHVDHINNNTIDLADCFSHNKLEKKAIFHEFHIGNKEGYFFFKTNENHQIELLSESYYGMIEKTDFLKTTLIHINFLKHFFSIKKIEKYITKNQFPLKTLITPYSELVIQKGTMAMEEAILRHAQITGDNVWKMEKEPELKRYCENDVRAMIMVYEFLMMLVRSAAPEIDKFEYQIENENFEYIYQDGKLDIVTK
;
A
#
# COMPACT_ATOMS: atom_id res chain seq x y z
N MET A 1 -10.10 -47.83 3.99
CA MET A 1 -10.47 -46.40 3.94
C MET A 1 -9.16 -45.64 3.89
N ASN A 2 -8.89 -44.88 2.83
CA ASN A 2 -7.70 -44.02 2.78
C ASN A 2 -7.99 -42.82 3.68
N ASN A 3 -7.36 -42.75 4.85
CA ASN A 3 -7.43 -41.56 5.71
C ASN A 3 -6.97 -40.35 4.91
N LYS A 4 -7.74 -39.26 4.93
CA LYS A 4 -7.39 -38.05 4.19
C LYS A 4 -6.45 -37.23 5.07
N ASN A 5 -5.22 -36.98 4.59
CA ASN A 5 -4.33 -36.05 5.28
C ASN A 5 -4.81 -34.62 5.03
N ILE A 6 -5.20 -33.95 6.11
CA ILE A 6 -5.71 -32.58 6.09
C ILE A 6 -4.57 -31.65 6.52
N LYS A 7 -4.16 -30.75 5.63
CA LYS A 7 -3.03 -29.84 5.88
C LYS A 7 -3.50 -28.55 6.56
N ILE A 8 -2.88 -28.21 7.69
CA ILE A 8 -3.04 -26.91 8.36
C ILE A 8 -1.72 -26.15 8.17
N ASN A 9 -1.71 -25.08 7.38
CA ASN A 9 -0.55 -24.20 7.21
C ASN A 9 -0.75 -22.88 7.96
N PHE A 10 0.23 -21.97 7.88
CA PHE A 10 0.12 -20.66 8.54
C PHE A 10 -1.08 -19.86 8.04
N LYS A 11 -1.44 -19.92 6.75
CA LYS A 11 -2.60 -19.21 6.19
C LYS A 11 -3.90 -19.66 6.84
N THR A 12 -4.13 -20.97 6.93
CA THR A 12 -5.27 -21.56 7.66
C THR A 12 -5.25 -21.16 9.14
N PHE A 13 -4.08 -21.22 9.78
CA PHE A 13 -3.93 -20.80 11.18
C PHE A 13 -4.11 -19.29 11.39
N PHE A 14 -3.78 -18.45 10.42
CA PHE A 14 -3.93 -17.00 10.60
C PHE A 14 -5.40 -16.59 10.62
N ARG A 15 -6.25 -17.37 9.94
CA ARG A 15 -7.70 -17.11 9.86
C ARG A 15 -8.44 -17.37 11.16
N VAL A 16 -7.90 -18.10 12.14
CA VAL A 16 -8.56 -18.20 13.46
C VAL A 16 -8.66 -16.84 14.16
N PHE A 17 -7.78 -15.89 13.86
CA PHE A 17 -7.87 -14.52 14.38
C PHE A 17 -8.98 -13.67 13.73
N THR A 18 -9.71 -14.20 12.73
CA THR A 18 -10.94 -13.55 12.22
C THR A 18 -12.11 -13.63 13.20
N ASP A 19 -11.98 -14.45 14.25
CA ASP A 19 -13.04 -14.81 15.20
C ASP A 19 -14.28 -15.44 14.52
N ASN A 20 -14.10 -15.99 13.31
CA ASN A 20 -15.16 -16.66 12.56
C ASN A 20 -14.69 -18.05 12.07
N PRO A 21 -14.98 -19.12 12.83
CA PRO A 21 -14.61 -20.49 12.48
C PRO A 21 -15.05 -20.95 11.07
N ALA A 22 -16.18 -20.44 10.59
CA ALA A 22 -16.69 -20.79 9.26
C ALA A 22 -15.83 -20.25 8.10
N LEU A 23 -14.88 -19.33 8.37
CA LEU A 23 -13.96 -18.78 7.37
C LEU A 23 -12.60 -19.49 7.30
N ILE A 24 -12.27 -20.34 8.28
CA ILE A 24 -10.91 -20.89 8.45
C ILE A 24 -10.49 -21.75 7.25
N TRP A 25 -11.37 -22.62 6.76
CA TRP A 25 -11.06 -23.62 5.74
C TRP A 25 -11.43 -23.22 4.31
N ILE A 26 -11.89 -21.99 4.09
CA ILE A 26 -12.33 -21.59 2.76
C ILE A 26 -11.13 -21.39 1.81
N LYS A 27 -10.81 -22.39 0.98
CA LYS A 27 -9.65 -22.36 0.06
C LYS A 27 -9.90 -21.66 -1.27
N GLY A 28 -8.80 -21.45 -2.02
CA GLY A 28 -8.80 -20.98 -3.41
C GLY A 28 -8.89 -19.47 -3.55
N ASN A 29 -9.13 -18.97 -4.76
CA ASN A 29 -9.47 -17.56 -5.01
C ASN A 29 -10.83 -17.27 -4.37
N PHE A 30 -10.79 -16.97 -3.07
CA PHE A 30 -11.94 -16.84 -2.19
C PHE A 30 -12.96 -15.82 -2.70
N ALA A 31 -12.46 -14.67 -3.18
CA ALA A 31 -13.27 -13.62 -3.75
C ALA A 31 -13.99 -14.10 -5.02
N GLU A 32 -13.28 -14.81 -5.90
CA GLU A 32 -13.84 -15.36 -7.15
C GLU A 32 -14.85 -16.50 -6.88
N ARG A 33 -14.60 -17.39 -5.91
CA ARG A 33 -15.57 -18.44 -5.53
C ARG A 33 -16.87 -17.84 -4.99
N LEU A 34 -16.76 -16.78 -4.20
CA LEU A 34 -17.91 -16.00 -3.74
C LEU A 34 -18.67 -15.40 -4.94
N GLU A 35 -17.94 -14.85 -5.91
CA GLU A 35 -18.50 -14.25 -7.14
C GLU A 35 -19.21 -15.25 -8.05
N ASN A 36 -18.54 -16.34 -8.42
CA ASN A 36 -18.96 -17.25 -9.49
C ASN A 36 -19.98 -18.31 -9.08
N GLY A 37 -20.33 -18.41 -7.79
CA GLY A 37 -21.26 -19.43 -7.32
C GLY A 37 -22.00 -19.06 -6.04
N GLU A 38 -21.28 -18.85 -4.95
CA GLU A 38 -21.89 -18.83 -3.61
C GLU A 38 -22.79 -17.62 -3.38
N TYR A 39 -22.43 -16.45 -3.90
CA TYR A 39 -23.28 -15.26 -3.83
C TYR A 39 -24.63 -15.50 -4.49
N SER A 40 -24.66 -16.04 -5.71
CA SER A 40 -25.90 -16.29 -6.46
C SER A 40 -26.81 -17.33 -5.81
N LYS A 41 -26.24 -18.29 -5.07
CA LYS A 41 -27.01 -19.28 -4.29
C LYS A 41 -27.76 -18.63 -3.12
N LYS A 42 -27.15 -17.63 -2.48
CA LYS A 42 -27.76 -16.92 -1.34
C LYS A 42 -28.68 -15.78 -1.78
N TRP A 43 -28.21 -14.99 -2.74
CA TRP A 43 -28.89 -13.82 -3.28
C TRP A 43 -29.25 -14.13 -4.74
N PRO A 44 -30.42 -14.76 -5.01
CA PRO A 44 -30.82 -15.12 -6.36
C PRO A 44 -30.85 -13.87 -7.23
N LEU A 45 -29.95 -13.86 -8.22
CA LEU A 45 -29.68 -12.72 -9.08
C LEU A 45 -30.94 -12.34 -9.87
N ASP A 46 -31.31 -11.06 -9.87
CA ASP A 46 -31.86 -10.47 -11.10
C ASP A 46 -30.69 -10.14 -12.05
N LYS A 47 -30.98 -9.78 -13.30
CA LYS A 47 -29.98 -9.54 -14.36
C LYS A 47 -28.91 -8.47 -14.02
N SER A 48 -28.97 -7.80 -12.87
CA SER A 48 -28.00 -6.79 -12.42
C SER A 48 -26.77 -7.34 -11.67
N GLY A 49 -26.85 -8.50 -10.99
CA GLY A 49 -25.79 -8.90 -10.05
C GLY A 49 -24.52 -9.51 -10.66
N VAL A 50 -24.53 -9.87 -11.95
CA VAL A 50 -23.36 -10.37 -12.70
C VAL A 50 -22.39 -9.24 -13.09
N LYS A 51 -22.85 -7.97 -13.18
CA LYS A 51 -22.04 -6.83 -13.64
C LYS A 51 -21.10 -6.22 -12.59
N TYR A 52 -21.14 -6.64 -11.34
CA TYR A 52 -20.53 -5.90 -10.23
C TYR A 52 -19.03 -6.17 -10.05
N PHE A 53 -18.57 -7.40 -10.27
CA PHE A 53 -17.19 -7.78 -9.92
C PHE A 53 -16.17 -7.60 -11.05
N ALA A 54 -16.61 -7.58 -12.32
CA ALA A 54 -15.78 -7.09 -13.43
C ALA A 54 -15.34 -5.61 -13.19
N ASN A 55 -16.24 -4.77 -12.65
CA ASN A 55 -15.92 -3.40 -12.25
C ASN A 55 -15.06 -3.33 -10.98
N TYR A 56 -15.03 -4.39 -10.17
CA TYR A 56 -14.37 -4.41 -8.85
C TYR A 56 -12.84 -4.49 -8.92
N LYS A 57 -12.32 -5.36 -9.80
CA LYS A 57 -10.87 -5.43 -10.07
C LYS A 57 -10.36 -4.10 -10.64
N GLU A 58 -11.17 -3.49 -11.50
CA GLU A 58 -10.93 -2.17 -12.06
C GLU A 58 -10.85 -1.08 -10.98
N HIS A 59 -11.77 -1.11 -9.99
CA HIS A 59 -11.84 -0.07 -8.96
C HIS A 59 -10.71 -0.08 -7.92
N LEU A 60 -10.10 -1.24 -7.63
CA LEU A 60 -8.98 -1.34 -6.68
C LEU A 60 -7.65 -0.95 -7.33
N GLU A 61 -7.45 -1.34 -8.58
CA GLU A 61 -6.29 -0.90 -9.36
C GLU A 61 -6.32 0.63 -9.62
N GLU A 62 -7.52 1.23 -9.66
CA GLU A 62 -7.75 2.67 -9.88
C GLU A 62 -7.58 3.57 -8.64
N GLU A 63 -7.55 3.03 -7.41
CA GLU A 63 -7.52 3.87 -6.19
C GLU A 63 -6.13 4.39 -5.80
N GLY A 64 -5.07 4.00 -6.53
CA GLY A 64 -3.70 4.32 -6.12
C GLY A 64 -3.48 3.91 -4.66
N GLU A 65 -3.92 2.70 -4.31
CA GLU A 65 -3.74 2.16 -2.96
C GLU A 65 -2.24 2.07 -2.64
N ASN A 66 -1.92 2.30 -1.36
CA ASN A 66 -0.64 2.77 -0.87
C ASN A 66 0.56 1.90 -1.33
N GLU A 67 1.77 2.47 -1.25
CA GLU A 67 3.10 1.80 -1.35
C GLU A 67 3.23 0.47 -0.54
N ASP A 68 2.26 0.12 0.30
CA ASP A 68 2.21 -1.11 1.09
C ASP A 68 1.70 -2.35 0.30
N ASP A 69 1.14 -2.17 -0.91
CA ASP A 69 0.55 -3.23 -1.75
C ASP A 69 1.55 -3.96 -2.68
N GLU A 70 2.83 -3.59 -2.65
CA GLU A 70 3.91 -4.34 -3.33
C GLU A 70 4.01 -5.81 -2.85
N ASP A 71 3.46 -6.13 -1.68
CA ASP A 71 3.38 -7.48 -1.11
C ASP A 71 2.32 -8.36 -1.83
N ILE A 72 1.34 -7.77 -2.54
CA ILE A 72 0.25 -8.51 -3.20
C ILE A 72 0.81 -9.35 -4.36
N PHE A 73 1.75 -8.79 -5.12
CA PHE A 73 2.30 -9.46 -6.30
C PHE A 73 3.12 -10.72 -5.95
N LEU A 74 3.86 -10.74 -4.83
CA LEU A 74 4.69 -11.89 -4.43
C LEU A 74 4.06 -12.82 -3.39
N GLY A 75 3.12 -12.32 -2.57
CA GLY A 75 2.42 -13.14 -1.57
C GLY A 75 1.62 -14.27 -2.21
N ASP A 76 0.96 -13.99 -3.34
CA ASP A 76 0.20 -14.98 -4.12
C ASP A 76 1.11 -16.01 -4.83
N PHE A 77 2.39 -15.67 -5.08
CA PHE A 77 3.37 -16.55 -5.71
C PHE A 77 3.85 -17.69 -4.82
N MET A 78 3.97 -17.43 -3.52
CA MET A 78 4.43 -18.44 -2.56
C MET A 78 3.36 -19.51 -2.29
N ASP A 79 2.09 -19.20 -2.55
CA ASP A 79 0.94 -20.09 -2.32
C ASP A 79 0.52 -20.89 -3.55
N ASN A 80 0.90 -20.46 -4.77
CA ASN A 80 0.64 -21.17 -6.02
C ASN A 80 1.68 -22.29 -6.28
N GLU A 81 1.71 -23.32 -5.43
CA GLU A 81 2.49 -24.56 -5.66
C GLU A 81 1.80 -25.53 -6.66
N GLU A 82 0.64 -25.18 -7.23
CA GLU A 82 -0.07 -26.05 -8.19
C GLU A 82 0.07 -25.57 -9.64
N GLY A 83 1.12 -26.03 -10.32
CA GLY A 83 1.11 -26.53 -11.70
C GLY A 83 0.45 -25.75 -12.85
N GLU A 84 0.05 -24.50 -12.70
CA GLU A 84 -0.53 -23.70 -13.79
C GLU A 84 0.55 -23.05 -14.65
N ASN A 85 0.25 -22.86 -15.94
CA ASN A 85 1.09 -22.15 -16.89
C ASN A 85 1.31 -20.70 -16.39
N LEU A 86 2.44 -20.45 -15.72
CA LEU A 86 2.87 -19.13 -15.31
C LEU A 86 2.97 -18.22 -16.55
N SER A 87 2.40 -17.02 -16.46
CA SER A 87 2.62 -15.98 -17.47
C SER A 87 4.12 -15.63 -17.58
N ILE A 88 4.53 -14.97 -18.66
CA ILE A 88 5.94 -14.60 -18.85
C ILE A 88 6.40 -13.59 -17.78
N VAL A 89 5.54 -12.62 -17.43
CA VAL A 89 5.78 -11.70 -16.31
C VAL A 89 6.00 -12.48 -15.02
N ASN A 90 5.12 -13.45 -14.77
CA ASN A 90 5.22 -14.31 -13.61
C ASN A 90 6.55 -15.08 -13.56
N LYS A 91 7.09 -15.48 -14.71
CA LYS A 91 8.40 -16.14 -14.79
C LYS A 91 9.54 -15.18 -14.44
N VAL A 92 9.53 -13.94 -14.92
CA VAL A 92 10.54 -12.92 -14.57
C VAL A 92 10.57 -12.67 -13.07
N GLU A 93 9.39 -12.51 -12.48
CA GLU A 93 9.26 -12.30 -11.04
C GLU A 93 9.77 -13.51 -10.25
N SER A 94 9.48 -14.73 -10.74
CA SER A 94 10.02 -15.96 -10.18
C SER A 94 11.56 -16.00 -10.23
N ASP A 95 12.17 -15.65 -11.36
CA ASP A 95 13.64 -15.66 -11.51
C ASP A 95 14.31 -14.60 -10.60
N SER A 96 13.75 -13.38 -10.55
CA SER A 96 14.18 -12.32 -9.63
C SER A 96 14.05 -12.74 -8.17
N PHE A 97 12.96 -13.44 -7.83
CA PHE A 97 12.74 -14.00 -6.51
C PHE A 97 13.76 -15.08 -6.15
N GLN A 98 14.05 -16.03 -7.05
CA GLN A 98 15.07 -17.05 -6.79
C GLN A 98 16.44 -16.42 -6.55
N LYS A 99 16.81 -15.38 -7.31
CA LYS A 99 18.03 -14.60 -7.08
C LYS A 99 18.01 -13.93 -5.69
N TYR A 100 16.89 -13.34 -5.30
CA TYR A 100 16.74 -12.71 -3.98
C TYR A 100 16.92 -13.72 -2.83
N VAL A 101 16.24 -14.86 -2.94
CA VAL A 101 16.33 -15.98 -1.99
C VAL A 101 17.77 -16.49 -1.86
N ALA A 102 18.49 -16.64 -2.98
CA ALA A 102 19.89 -17.05 -2.99
C ALA A 102 20.79 -16.05 -2.25
N LEU A 103 20.65 -14.74 -2.53
CA LEU A 103 21.44 -13.70 -1.87
C LEU A 103 21.14 -13.61 -0.36
N ALA A 104 19.87 -13.72 0.05
CA ALA A 104 19.48 -13.75 1.46
C ALA A 104 20.08 -14.97 2.18
N ARG A 105 20.15 -16.11 1.49
CA ARG A 105 20.78 -17.33 2.00
C ARG A 105 22.29 -17.17 2.17
N GLU A 106 22.98 -16.64 1.16
CA GLU A 106 24.41 -16.34 1.22
C GLU A 106 24.75 -15.39 2.37
N PHE A 107 23.93 -14.34 2.55
CA PHE A 107 24.05 -13.41 3.66
C PHE A 107 24.01 -14.13 5.02
N TYR A 108 23.01 -14.99 5.24
CA TYR A 108 22.86 -15.69 6.51
C TYR A 108 23.99 -16.69 6.78
N ILE A 109 24.36 -17.49 5.76
CA ILE A 109 25.45 -18.47 5.83
C ILE A 109 26.76 -17.76 6.19
N LYS A 110 27.08 -16.66 5.50
CA LYS A 110 28.29 -15.86 5.75
C LYS A 110 28.28 -15.25 7.13
N LYS A 111 27.13 -14.74 7.60
CA LYS A 111 26.98 -14.11 8.91
C LYS A 111 27.32 -15.07 10.06
N TYR A 112 26.83 -16.31 9.97
CA TYR A 112 27.01 -17.32 11.03
C TYR A 112 28.17 -18.29 10.78
N GLY A 113 28.86 -18.16 9.64
CA GLY A 113 30.08 -18.92 9.34
C GLY A 113 29.85 -20.40 9.02
N TYR A 114 28.68 -20.75 8.49
CA TYR A 114 28.36 -22.13 8.12
C TYR A 114 29.11 -22.60 6.87
N LYS A 115 29.59 -23.84 6.88
CA LYS A 115 30.18 -24.49 5.71
C LYS A 115 29.10 -25.23 4.92
N ILE A 116 29.31 -25.40 3.61
CA ILE A 116 28.35 -26.07 2.71
C ILE A 116 27.95 -27.47 3.22
N ASN A 117 28.91 -28.24 3.76
CA ASN A 117 28.66 -29.58 4.30
C ASN A 117 27.92 -29.60 5.65
N GLU A 118 27.74 -28.44 6.29
CA GLU A 118 26.97 -28.28 7.52
C GLU A 118 25.52 -27.83 7.23
N ILE A 119 25.14 -27.70 5.97
CA ILE A 119 23.86 -27.17 5.53
C ILE A 119 23.05 -28.27 4.82
N ALA A 120 21.83 -28.50 5.28
CA ALA A 120 20.86 -29.28 4.54
C ALA A 120 19.95 -28.32 3.74
N ASP A 121 19.97 -28.42 2.42
CA ASP A 121 19.13 -27.61 1.53
C ASP A 121 17.95 -28.45 1.01
N ILE A 122 16.75 -28.11 1.45
CA ILE A 122 15.53 -28.85 1.12
C ILE A 122 14.85 -28.18 -0.05
N SER A 123 14.68 -28.93 -1.16
CA SER A 123 14.11 -28.35 -2.37
C SER A 123 12.69 -27.82 -2.16
N SER A 124 12.44 -26.60 -2.64
CA SER A 124 11.10 -26.02 -2.69
C SER A 124 10.14 -26.83 -3.58
N LYS A 125 10.66 -27.60 -4.55
CA LYS A 125 9.86 -28.44 -5.46
C LYS A 125 9.36 -29.74 -4.82
N ASN A 126 9.87 -30.10 -3.65
CA ASN A 126 9.43 -31.31 -2.96
C ASN A 126 8.01 -31.12 -2.40
N ASN A 127 7.20 -32.18 -2.44
CA ASN A 127 5.93 -32.17 -1.73
C ASN A 127 6.15 -32.12 -0.20
N ALA A 128 5.09 -31.82 0.55
CA ALA A 128 5.16 -31.66 2.00
C ALA A 128 5.75 -32.88 2.74
N GLU A 129 5.38 -34.10 2.35
CA GLU A 129 5.86 -35.33 2.99
C GLU A 129 7.38 -35.52 2.79
N ALA A 130 7.86 -35.30 1.56
CA ALA A 130 9.28 -35.36 1.23
C ALA A 130 10.07 -34.24 1.92
N LYS A 131 9.54 -32.99 1.96
CA LYS A 131 10.15 -31.88 2.70
C LYS A 131 10.29 -32.20 4.18
N TRP A 132 9.25 -32.76 4.81
CA TRP A 132 9.28 -33.13 6.22
C TRP A 132 10.29 -34.27 6.49
N SER A 133 10.30 -35.30 5.66
CA SER A 133 11.23 -36.43 5.82
C SER A 133 12.69 -35.99 5.71
N GLN A 134 13.01 -35.11 4.75
CA GLN A 134 14.35 -34.52 4.62
C GLN A 134 14.68 -33.60 5.79
N THR A 135 13.72 -32.81 6.28
CA THR A 135 13.88 -31.95 7.46
C THR A 135 14.23 -32.80 8.68
N LYS A 136 13.49 -33.89 8.92
CA LYS A 136 13.73 -34.80 10.05
C LYS A 136 15.11 -35.45 9.97
N ALA A 137 15.49 -35.97 8.80
CA ALA A 137 16.82 -36.55 8.59
C ALA A 137 17.95 -35.53 8.84
N ALA A 138 17.76 -34.28 8.44
CA ALA A 138 18.71 -33.20 8.70
C ALA A 138 18.77 -32.79 10.19
N ILE A 139 17.65 -32.86 10.91
CA ILE A 139 17.62 -32.62 12.36
C ILE A 139 18.39 -33.71 13.11
N GLU A 140 18.24 -34.97 12.71
CA GLU A 140 18.91 -36.13 13.34
C GLU A 140 20.41 -36.21 13.00
N ASN A 141 20.86 -35.53 11.95
CA ASN A 141 22.26 -35.51 11.55
C ASN A 141 23.05 -34.41 12.28
N ASP A 142 23.91 -34.79 13.23
CA ASP A 142 24.75 -33.86 14.01
C ASP A 142 25.74 -33.04 13.17
N ALA A 143 26.12 -33.50 11.98
CA ALA A 143 26.97 -32.72 11.08
C ALA A 143 26.24 -31.52 10.47
N ILE A 144 24.90 -31.60 10.38
CA ILE A 144 24.07 -30.51 9.88
C ILE A 144 23.77 -29.54 11.02
N LYS A 145 24.09 -28.28 10.79
CA LYS A 145 23.89 -27.15 11.71
C LYS A 145 22.80 -26.19 11.23
N LEU A 146 22.59 -26.10 9.92
CA LEU A 146 21.60 -25.23 9.32
C LEU A 146 20.72 -26.02 8.34
N ILE A 147 19.41 -25.84 8.43
CA ILE A 147 18.46 -26.42 7.49
C ILE A 147 17.80 -25.28 6.72
N SER A 148 17.95 -25.25 5.40
CA SER A 148 17.28 -24.30 4.52
C SER A 148 15.96 -24.87 4.02
N ASN A 149 14.95 -24.01 4.00
CA ASN A 149 13.58 -24.35 3.61
C ASN A 149 13.01 -25.58 4.35
N PRO A 150 13.14 -25.66 5.69
CA PRO A 150 12.57 -26.75 6.46
C PRO A 150 11.04 -26.71 6.42
N LEU A 151 10.44 -27.89 6.53
CA LEU A 151 9.02 -28.06 6.83
C LEU A 151 8.89 -28.91 8.07
N PHE A 152 8.16 -28.45 9.08
CA PHE A 152 7.89 -29.17 10.31
C PHE A 152 6.43 -29.63 10.31
N THR A 153 6.19 -30.93 10.47
CA THR A 153 4.83 -31.47 10.47
C THR A 153 4.50 -32.10 11.82
N TYR A 154 3.60 -31.45 12.56
CA TYR A 154 2.97 -32.05 13.74
C TYR A 154 1.66 -32.73 13.33
N GLN A 155 1.57 -34.03 13.55
CA GLN A 155 0.40 -34.83 13.21
C GLN A 155 -0.51 -35.02 14.42
N LYS A 156 -1.81 -34.76 14.24
CA LYS A 156 -2.84 -35.05 15.23
C LYS A 156 -3.96 -35.85 14.57
N ALA A 157 -4.21 -37.06 15.08
CA ALA A 157 -5.32 -37.89 14.61
C ALA A 157 -6.58 -37.58 15.43
N VAL A 158 -7.68 -37.25 14.76
CA VAL A 158 -8.98 -36.94 15.39
C VAL A 158 -10.09 -37.54 14.52
N ASN A 159 -11.02 -38.29 15.11
CA ASN A 159 -12.17 -38.90 14.42
C ASN A 159 -11.84 -39.65 13.11
N GLY A 160 -10.68 -40.34 13.07
CA GLY A 160 -10.24 -41.10 11.90
C GLY A 160 -9.50 -40.30 10.82
N GLU A 161 -9.46 -38.98 10.93
CA GLU A 161 -8.69 -38.11 10.05
C GLU A 161 -7.33 -37.74 10.66
N ILE A 162 -6.35 -37.44 9.80
CA ILE A 162 -5.00 -37.01 10.21
C ILE A 162 -4.82 -35.56 9.82
N PHE A 163 -4.58 -34.70 10.81
CA PHE A 163 -4.26 -33.29 10.61
C PHE A 163 -2.75 -33.06 10.64
N ASP A 164 -2.19 -32.72 9.49
CA ASP A 164 -0.80 -32.35 9.30
C ASP A 164 -0.64 -30.85 9.51
N THR A 165 -0.23 -30.44 10.71
CA THR A 165 0.08 -29.04 11.00
C THR A 165 1.49 -28.72 10.52
N ASN A 166 1.57 -28.04 9.39
CA ASN A 166 2.77 -27.77 8.62
C ASN A 166 3.26 -26.35 8.90
N ALA A 167 4.40 -26.24 9.57
CA ALA A 167 5.10 -24.97 9.78
C ALA A 167 6.36 -24.89 8.92
N ASP A 168 6.46 -23.82 8.13
CA ASP A 168 7.58 -23.53 7.26
C ASP A 168 8.47 -22.43 7.87
N ALA A 169 9.75 -22.43 7.49
CA ALA A 169 10.66 -21.34 7.79
C ALA A 169 11.65 -21.15 6.62
N PHE A 170 12.33 -20.01 6.57
CA PHE A 170 13.43 -19.83 5.62
C PHE A 170 14.66 -20.63 6.06
N PHE A 171 14.96 -20.58 7.36
CA PHE A 171 15.90 -21.49 8.00
C PHE A 171 15.39 -22.01 9.34
N TYR A 172 15.84 -23.22 9.67
CA TYR A 172 16.01 -23.65 11.05
C TYR A 172 17.49 -23.82 11.34
N ASP A 173 17.99 -22.97 12.23
CA ASP A 173 19.36 -22.99 12.68
C ASP A 173 19.44 -23.84 13.95
N LYS A 174 20.00 -25.05 13.82
CA LYS A 174 20.13 -26.02 14.93
C LYS A 174 21.15 -25.56 15.96
N GLN A 175 22.23 -24.92 15.51
CA GLN A 175 23.30 -24.46 16.39
C GLN A 175 22.80 -23.32 17.28
N GLU A 176 22.15 -22.32 16.69
CA GLU A 176 21.59 -21.17 17.42
C GLU A 176 20.21 -21.47 18.02
N GLN A 177 19.62 -22.63 17.70
CA GLN A 177 18.25 -23.02 18.08
C GLN A 177 17.24 -21.94 17.67
N LYS A 178 17.29 -21.51 16.41
CA LYS A 178 16.61 -20.32 15.92
C LYS A 178 15.76 -20.60 14.68
N ILE A 179 14.56 -20.00 14.66
CA ILE A 179 13.70 -19.93 13.49
C ILE A 179 13.99 -18.63 12.75
N VAL A 180 14.20 -18.71 11.44
CA VAL A 180 14.45 -17.53 10.59
C VAL A 180 13.42 -17.49 9.48
N PHE A 181 12.72 -16.37 9.34
CA PHE A 181 11.84 -16.08 8.22
C PHE A 181 12.52 -15.16 7.21
N LEU A 182 11.99 -15.12 5.99
CA LEU A 182 12.39 -14.17 4.96
C LEU A 182 11.23 -13.21 4.70
N ASN A 183 11.56 -11.93 4.58
CA ASN A 183 10.65 -10.85 4.24
C ASN A 183 11.22 -10.08 3.04
N TYR A 184 10.34 -9.46 2.26
CA TYR A 184 10.68 -8.80 0.99
C TYR A 184 10.65 -7.27 1.09
N THR A 185 10.56 -6.73 2.30
CA THR A 185 10.60 -5.29 2.55
C THR A 185 11.77 -4.95 3.47
N SER A 186 12.03 -3.65 3.66
CA SER A 186 13.10 -3.19 4.55
C SER A 186 12.74 -3.19 6.04
N PHE A 187 11.58 -3.73 6.41
CA PHE A 187 11.12 -3.83 7.80
C PHE A 187 10.16 -5.00 7.95
N ALA A 188 10.28 -5.75 9.06
CA ALA A 188 9.35 -6.84 9.33
C ALA A 188 7.91 -6.30 9.49
N LYS A 189 6.92 -7.12 9.11
CA LYS A 189 5.49 -6.80 9.29
C LYS A 189 4.93 -7.44 10.58
N PRO A 190 3.86 -6.88 11.19
CA PRO A 190 3.21 -7.46 12.37
C PRO A 190 2.82 -8.95 12.23
N LYS A 191 2.55 -9.42 11.01
CA LYS A 191 2.20 -10.83 10.71
C LYS A 191 3.24 -11.83 11.25
N PHE A 192 4.50 -11.44 11.38
CA PHE A 192 5.56 -12.30 11.90
C PHE A 192 5.45 -12.61 13.40
N PHE A 193 4.71 -11.81 14.20
CA PHE A 193 4.37 -12.23 15.57
C PHE A 193 3.51 -13.50 15.57
N TYR A 194 2.51 -13.54 14.69
CA TYR A 194 1.60 -14.67 14.56
C TYR A 194 2.28 -15.87 13.87
N LYS A 195 3.09 -15.64 12.82
CA LYS A 195 3.87 -16.71 12.17
C LYS A 195 4.91 -17.31 13.12
N GLY A 196 5.57 -16.46 13.91
CA GLY A 196 6.47 -16.87 14.98
C GLY A 196 5.78 -17.71 16.03
N PHE A 197 4.62 -17.28 16.53
CA PHE A 197 3.80 -18.06 17.47
C PHE A 197 3.41 -19.42 16.90
N PHE A 198 2.89 -19.47 15.66
CA PHE A 198 2.51 -20.72 14.99
C PHE A 198 3.69 -21.70 14.90
N THR A 199 4.80 -21.25 14.31
CA THR A 199 5.97 -22.09 14.05
C THR A 199 6.63 -22.57 15.34
N TYR A 200 6.83 -21.68 16.31
CA TYR A 200 7.38 -22.01 17.63
C TYR A 200 6.59 -23.11 18.33
N ASN A 201 5.26 -23.02 18.32
CA ASN A 201 4.42 -24.00 19.00
C ASN A 201 4.41 -25.36 18.29
N VAL A 202 4.51 -25.41 16.95
CA VAL A 202 4.69 -26.67 16.19
C VAL A 202 6.01 -27.33 16.55
N LEU A 203 7.13 -26.59 16.55
CA LEU A 203 8.43 -27.14 16.95
C LEU A 203 8.42 -27.64 18.41
N ARG A 204 7.76 -26.92 19.31
CA ARG A 204 7.60 -27.34 20.71
C ARG A 204 6.84 -28.66 20.82
N LYS A 205 5.78 -28.87 20.02
CA LYS A 205 5.04 -30.16 19.97
C LYS A 205 5.90 -31.31 19.44
N LEU A 206 6.87 -31.01 18.59
CA LEU A 206 7.87 -31.96 18.09
C LEU A 206 9.08 -32.12 19.01
N ASN A 207 9.08 -31.48 20.19
CA ASN A 207 10.20 -31.45 21.15
C ASN A 207 11.50 -30.85 20.60
N TYR A 208 11.41 -29.95 19.63
CA TYR A 208 12.56 -29.20 19.14
C TYR A 208 12.74 -27.90 19.92
N ASN A 209 13.98 -27.64 20.32
CA ASN A 209 14.29 -26.45 21.09
C ASN A 209 14.37 -25.22 20.16
N VAL A 210 13.77 -24.13 20.64
CA VAL A 210 13.83 -22.82 20.00
C VAL A 210 14.12 -21.80 21.08
N LYS A 211 15.16 -21.01 20.88
CA LYS A 211 15.58 -19.91 21.76
C LYS A 211 15.41 -18.54 21.13
N GLN A 212 15.21 -18.48 19.81
CA GLN A 212 15.14 -17.21 19.09
C GLN A 212 14.30 -17.33 17.82
N ILE A 213 13.69 -16.22 17.41
CA ILE A 213 12.93 -16.07 16.17
C ILE A 213 13.36 -14.77 15.53
N SER A 214 13.61 -14.79 14.22
CA SER A 214 14.07 -13.63 13.48
C SER A 214 13.52 -13.57 12.07
N VAL A 215 13.69 -12.42 11.42
CA VAL A 215 13.26 -12.17 10.05
C VAL A 215 14.41 -11.52 9.29
N ILE A 216 14.80 -12.08 8.14
CA ILE A 216 15.72 -11.44 7.20
C ILE A 216 14.92 -10.45 6.35
N ASN A 217 15.39 -9.21 6.28
CA ASN A 217 14.77 -8.11 5.55
C ASN A 217 15.84 -7.45 4.66
N ILE A 218 15.40 -6.66 3.68
CA ILE A 218 16.29 -5.77 2.92
C ILE A 218 16.93 -4.78 3.90
N ASN A 219 18.22 -4.48 3.75
CA ASN A 219 18.93 -3.57 4.64
C ASN A 219 18.27 -2.18 4.67
N PHE A 220 17.59 -1.85 5.75
CA PHE A 220 16.92 -0.55 5.94
C PHE A 220 17.89 0.63 5.83
N PHE A 221 19.13 0.48 6.29
CA PHE A 221 20.09 1.59 6.27
C PHE A 221 20.51 1.91 4.85
N ASP A 222 20.98 0.90 4.12
CA ASP A 222 21.35 1.04 2.73
C ASP A 222 20.14 1.49 1.90
N ASN A 223 18.97 0.93 2.14
CA ASN A 223 17.80 1.18 1.30
C ASN A 223 17.04 2.47 1.62
N ASN A 224 17.00 2.93 2.88
CA ASN A 224 16.13 4.04 3.30
C ASN A 224 16.90 5.24 3.88
N ILE A 225 18.09 5.04 4.46
CA ILE A 225 18.88 6.10 5.12
C ILE A 225 20.05 6.55 4.26
N THR A 226 21.07 5.71 4.12
CA THR A 226 22.33 6.06 3.43
C THR A 226 22.15 6.07 1.92
N LYS A 227 21.26 5.21 1.41
CA LYS A 227 21.00 5.03 -0.03
C LYS A 227 22.27 4.59 -0.78
N ASN A 228 23.08 3.76 -0.13
CA ASN A 228 24.29 3.14 -0.68
C ASN A 228 23.98 1.81 -1.40
N THR A 229 22.84 1.73 -2.08
CA THR A 229 22.44 0.56 -2.85
C THR A 229 23.21 0.50 -4.18
N THR A 230 23.40 -0.71 -4.69
CA THR A 230 24.05 -0.95 -5.99
C THR A 230 23.06 -1.66 -6.90
N LYS A 231 23.03 -1.23 -8.17
CA LYS A 231 22.18 -1.80 -9.21
C LYS A 231 22.27 -3.33 -9.23
N ASP A 232 21.13 -3.99 -9.38
CA ASP A 232 21.01 -5.46 -9.48
C ASP A 232 21.52 -6.26 -8.27
N THR A 233 21.75 -5.61 -7.13
CA THR A 233 22.18 -6.26 -5.88
C THR A 233 21.23 -5.93 -4.72
N CYS A 234 21.22 -6.77 -3.68
CA CYS A 234 20.46 -6.51 -2.46
C CYS A 234 21.32 -6.85 -1.25
N THR A 235 21.35 -5.94 -0.28
CA THR A 235 21.94 -6.19 1.03
C THR A 235 20.84 -6.45 2.05
N PHE A 236 21.16 -7.17 3.12
CA PHE A 236 20.18 -7.67 4.09
C PHE A 236 20.55 -7.31 5.51
N TYR A 237 19.55 -7.31 6.38
CA TYR A 237 19.72 -7.35 7.83
C TYR A 237 18.73 -8.35 8.45
N GLU A 238 18.99 -8.78 9.68
CA GLU A 238 18.09 -9.66 10.43
C GLU A 238 17.47 -8.87 11.57
N SER A 239 16.14 -8.86 11.66
CA SER A 239 15.36 -8.24 12.73
C SER A 239 14.83 -9.29 13.70
N PHE A 240 14.59 -8.87 14.94
CA PHE A 240 14.02 -9.70 16.01
C PHE A 240 12.71 -9.12 16.57
N SER A 241 12.27 -7.97 16.07
CA SER A 241 10.97 -7.38 16.38
C SER A 241 10.38 -6.62 15.17
N THR A 242 9.20 -6.04 15.37
CA THR A 242 8.48 -5.17 14.43
C THR A 242 7.58 -4.20 15.19
N TRP A 243 7.28 -3.06 14.59
CA TRP A 243 6.23 -2.16 15.06
C TRP A 243 4.84 -2.78 14.83
N ASN A 244 3.88 -2.60 15.76
CA ASN A 244 2.54 -3.20 15.70
C ASN A 244 1.43 -2.20 15.36
N SER A 245 1.66 -1.22 14.47
CA SER A 245 0.57 -0.32 14.10
C SER A 245 0.55 0.00 12.61
N ALA A 246 -0.61 -0.21 11.99
CA ALA A 246 -0.98 0.29 10.66
C ALA A 246 -1.04 1.83 10.59
N THR A 247 -0.85 2.53 11.71
CA THR A 247 -0.62 3.97 11.73
C THR A 247 0.82 4.26 11.31
N LYS A 248 0.98 4.43 9.99
CA LYS A 248 2.05 5.13 9.27
C LYS A 248 3.34 5.30 10.07
N ALA A 249 4.35 4.51 9.69
CA ALA A 249 5.77 4.89 9.79
C ALA A 249 5.92 6.41 9.71
N ALA A 250 6.74 7.00 10.59
CA ALA A 250 6.82 8.45 10.76
C ALA A 250 6.97 9.13 9.39
N LYS A 251 5.90 9.79 8.92
CA LYS A 251 5.96 10.64 7.73
C LYS A 251 6.84 11.84 8.07
N GLY A 252 8.11 11.70 7.76
CA GLY A 252 9.13 12.73 7.91
C GLY A 252 10.49 12.12 8.21
N LYS A 253 11.46 12.39 7.33
CA LYS A 253 12.87 12.47 7.73
C LYS A 253 12.98 13.35 9.00
N PRO A 254 14.03 13.18 9.83
CA PRO A 254 14.34 14.10 10.90
C PRO A 254 14.11 15.56 10.46
N ARG A 255 13.22 16.30 11.14
CA ARG A 255 13.10 17.74 10.88
C ARG A 255 14.41 18.36 11.35
N LYS A 256 15.04 19.21 10.52
CA LYS A 256 16.23 20.03 10.84
C LYS A 256 16.02 21.01 12.02
N LYS A 257 15.56 20.54 13.16
CA LYS A 257 15.50 21.28 14.41
C LYS A 257 16.06 20.37 15.48
N ALA A 258 17.38 20.18 15.42
CA ALA A 258 18.15 19.80 16.60
C ALA A 258 17.69 20.73 17.73
N THR A 259 17.03 20.17 18.74
CA THR A 259 16.85 20.89 19.99
C THR A 259 18.21 20.91 20.69
N ALA A 260 18.39 21.78 21.70
CA ALA A 260 19.63 21.82 22.47
C ALA A 260 20.02 20.48 23.16
N ALA A 261 19.18 19.44 23.04
CA ALA A 261 19.33 18.13 23.69
C ALA A 261 19.41 16.92 22.74
N THR A 262 19.30 17.08 21.40
CA THR A 262 19.30 15.95 20.45
C THR A 262 20.15 16.23 19.19
N THR A 263 21.07 15.33 18.85
CA THR A 263 21.90 15.38 17.62
C THR A 263 21.14 14.86 16.40
N LEU A 264 21.61 15.17 15.17
CA LEU A 264 21.00 14.66 13.94
C LEU A 264 21.13 13.14 13.85
N GLU A 265 22.26 12.62 14.33
CA GLU A 265 22.59 11.21 14.42
C GLU A 265 21.65 10.47 15.39
N ASP A 266 21.22 11.12 16.49
CA ASP A 266 20.17 10.60 17.39
C ASP A 266 18.87 10.36 16.60
N GLU A 267 18.46 11.34 15.78
CA GLU A 267 17.19 11.30 15.06
C GLU A 267 17.21 10.23 13.96
N GLU A 268 18.32 10.04 13.25
CA GLU A 268 18.48 8.98 12.24
C GLU A 268 18.49 7.58 12.86
N LEU A 269 19.22 7.39 13.96
CA LEU A 269 19.23 6.13 14.70
C LEU A 269 17.83 5.79 15.23
N PHE A 270 17.13 6.77 15.81
CA PHE A 270 15.76 6.57 16.27
C PHE A 270 14.80 6.26 15.13
N TYR A 271 14.93 6.98 14.02
CA TYR A 271 14.13 6.73 12.84
C TYR A 271 14.33 5.28 12.37
N ALA A 272 15.57 4.80 12.27
CA ALA A 272 15.85 3.41 11.97
C ALA A 272 15.25 2.42 12.97
N LEU A 273 15.57 2.56 14.26
CA LEU A 273 15.10 1.64 15.31
C LEU A 273 13.57 1.59 15.38
N LYS A 274 12.91 2.72 15.14
CA LYS A 274 11.45 2.81 15.08
C LYS A 274 10.88 2.07 13.87
N ASN A 275 11.40 2.33 12.66
CA ASN A 275 10.86 1.74 11.44
C ASN A 275 11.20 0.25 11.30
N THR A 276 12.38 -0.17 11.75
CA THR A 276 12.76 -1.60 11.80
C THR A 276 12.04 -2.37 12.92
N GLY A 277 11.45 -1.65 13.90
CA GLY A 277 10.80 -2.22 15.08
C GLY A 277 11.75 -2.60 16.23
N GLU A 278 13.05 -2.51 16.01
CA GLU A 278 14.11 -2.87 16.97
C GLU A 278 14.11 -1.98 18.22
N LEU A 279 13.45 -0.81 18.20
CA LEU A 279 13.25 0.03 19.38
C LEU A 279 12.55 -0.74 20.53
N ARG A 280 11.72 -1.73 20.21
CA ARG A 280 11.06 -2.61 21.19
C ARG A 280 12.05 -3.42 22.03
N LEU A 281 13.25 -3.66 21.53
CA LEU A 281 14.27 -4.43 22.24
C LEU A 281 14.97 -3.63 23.35
N PHE A 282 14.68 -2.32 23.45
CA PHE A 282 15.21 -1.44 24.48
C PHE A 282 14.24 -1.20 25.65
N THR A 283 12.96 -1.58 25.52
CA THR A 283 11.89 -1.02 26.37
C THR A 283 11.94 -1.41 27.84
N GLU A 284 12.59 -2.52 28.18
CA GLU A 284 12.65 -3.01 29.56
C GLU A 284 13.75 -2.38 30.41
N THR A 285 14.93 -2.14 29.83
CA THR A 285 16.11 -1.68 30.59
C THR A 285 16.78 -0.45 30.01
N GLY A 286 16.30 0.02 28.86
CA GLY A 286 16.95 1.08 28.10
C GLY A 286 18.22 0.66 27.38
N SER A 287 18.62 -0.61 27.44
CA SER A 287 19.74 -1.18 26.69
C SER A 287 19.23 -2.17 25.66
N TYR A 288 19.95 -2.31 24.54
CA TYR A 288 19.62 -3.31 23.53
C TYR A 288 19.79 -4.71 24.11
N TYR A 289 18.74 -5.51 24.04
CA TYR A 289 18.83 -6.95 24.28
C TYR A 289 18.72 -7.73 22.98
N GLU A 290 19.51 -8.79 22.87
CA GLU A 290 19.31 -9.81 21.86
C GLU A 290 17.86 -10.33 21.88
N GLY A 291 17.39 -10.72 20.70
CA GLY A 291 16.00 -11.10 20.43
C GLY A 291 15.42 -12.27 21.23
N ASN A 292 16.18 -12.89 22.14
CA ASN A 292 15.68 -13.93 23.04
C ASN A 292 15.31 -13.41 24.44
N LYS A 293 15.73 -12.19 24.81
CA LYS A 293 15.57 -11.65 26.18
C LYS A 293 14.42 -10.65 26.28
N SER A 294 14.26 -9.75 25.31
CA SER A 294 13.22 -8.72 25.36
C SER A 294 11.80 -9.25 25.08
N GLN A 295 10.84 -8.88 25.91
CA GLN A 295 9.38 -9.06 25.76
C GLN A 295 8.80 -8.44 24.49
N GLY A 296 9.54 -7.54 23.83
CA GLY A 296 9.18 -6.97 22.54
C GLY A 296 9.56 -7.85 21.34
N SER A 297 10.35 -8.91 21.54
CA SER A 297 10.84 -9.78 20.47
C SER A 297 9.80 -10.77 19.95
N PHE A 298 9.98 -11.24 18.71
CA PHE A 298 9.16 -12.31 18.13
C PHE A 298 9.18 -13.58 19.00
N PHE A 299 10.35 -13.93 19.55
CA PHE A 299 10.51 -15.13 20.38
C PHE A 299 9.73 -15.04 21.68
N GLN A 300 9.91 -13.96 22.47
CA GLN A 300 9.20 -13.84 23.74
C GLN A 300 7.69 -13.72 23.53
N SER A 301 7.27 -13.04 22.45
CA SER A 301 5.86 -13.01 22.08
C SER A 301 5.29 -14.39 21.74
N ALA A 302 6.03 -15.22 21.00
CA ALA A 302 5.65 -16.59 20.70
C ALA A 302 5.63 -17.48 21.96
N ARG A 303 6.65 -17.34 22.82
CA ARG A 303 6.83 -18.13 24.04
C ARG A 303 5.73 -17.89 25.06
N PHE A 304 5.38 -16.63 25.29
CA PHE A 304 4.41 -16.24 26.32
C PHE A 304 3.00 -16.00 25.77
N GLY A 305 2.80 -16.07 24.45
CA GLY A 305 1.52 -15.73 23.82
C GLY A 305 1.14 -14.27 24.09
N LYS A 306 2.10 -13.34 24.00
CA LYS A 306 1.89 -11.93 24.37
C LYS A 306 2.62 -10.99 23.41
N ILE A 307 1.88 -10.16 22.70
CA ILE A 307 2.45 -9.10 21.86
C ILE A 307 2.38 -7.79 22.62
N SER A 308 3.56 -7.29 23.01
CA SER A 308 3.68 -6.03 23.72
C SER A 308 3.24 -4.85 22.83
N PRO A 309 2.68 -3.77 23.40
CA PRO A 309 2.33 -2.56 22.66
C PRO A 309 3.58 -1.82 22.17
N ASN A 310 3.37 -0.83 21.30
CA ASN A 310 4.47 0.00 20.83
C ASN A 310 4.98 0.93 21.95
N PRO A 311 6.30 1.14 22.06
CA PRO A 311 6.83 2.09 23.05
C PRO A 311 6.47 3.53 22.68
N LYS A 312 6.16 4.34 23.70
CA LYS A 312 5.88 5.77 23.56
C LYS A 312 7.10 6.63 23.84
N GLU A 313 7.22 7.72 23.07
CA GLU A 313 8.17 8.82 23.25
C GLU A 313 9.54 8.41 23.82
N PRO A 314 10.38 7.70 23.04
CA PRO A 314 11.74 7.41 23.46
C PRO A 314 12.60 8.69 23.48
N THR A 315 13.64 8.71 24.31
CA THR A 315 14.67 9.77 24.35
C THR A 315 16.04 9.13 24.58
N VAL A 316 17.03 9.42 23.73
CA VAL A 316 18.39 8.87 23.92
C VAL A 316 18.98 9.53 25.16
N ILE A 317 19.48 8.72 26.10
CA ILE A 317 20.20 9.23 27.28
C ILE A 317 21.68 9.35 26.97
N LYS A 318 22.21 8.40 26.19
CA LYS A 318 23.62 8.31 25.84
C LYS A 318 23.78 7.48 24.57
N ALA A 319 24.55 7.97 23.61
CA ALA A 319 25.00 7.22 22.45
C ALA A 319 26.40 7.69 22.04
N ASP A 320 27.28 6.75 21.70
CA ASP A 320 28.61 7.03 21.14
C ASP A 320 28.62 6.80 19.62
N TYR A 321 28.23 7.82 18.86
CA TYR A 321 28.04 7.72 17.41
C TYR A 321 29.30 7.39 16.62
N ASN A 322 30.48 7.75 17.16
CA ASN A 322 31.77 7.48 16.49
C ASN A 322 32.06 5.99 16.37
N LYS A 323 31.33 5.15 17.11
CA LYS A 323 31.48 3.70 17.09
C LYS A 323 30.36 2.99 16.35
N ILE A 324 29.29 3.70 15.98
CA ILE A 324 28.15 3.16 15.23
C ILE A 324 28.52 3.11 13.75
N ASN A 325 28.78 1.91 13.22
CA ASN A 325 29.02 1.71 11.80
C ASN A 325 27.71 1.48 11.05
N TYR A 326 27.15 2.57 10.51
CA TYR A 326 25.91 2.55 9.73
C TYR A 326 25.98 1.67 8.46
N THR A 327 27.17 1.47 7.88
CA THR A 327 27.38 0.60 6.70
C THR A 327 27.28 -0.88 7.06
N ASN A 328 27.39 -1.24 8.35
CA ASN A 328 27.19 -2.59 8.83
C ASN A 328 26.24 -2.56 10.03
N TYR A 329 25.02 -2.09 9.77
CA TYR A 329 23.95 -1.89 10.76
C TYR A 329 23.84 -3.04 11.74
N GLN A 330 23.94 -4.27 11.25
CA GLN A 330 23.78 -5.45 12.09
C GLN A 330 24.97 -5.73 13.01
N LYS A 331 26.21 -5.55 12.54
CA LYS A 331 27.39 -5.62 13.42
C LYS A 331 27.29 -4.57 14.52
N THR A 332 26.72 -3.42 14.19
CA THR A 332 26.50 -2.31 15.12
C THR A 332 25.39 -2.59 16.11
N ILE A 333 24.25 -3.13 15.68
CA ILE A 333 23.18 -3.59 16.60
C ILE A 333 23.70 -4.64 17.58
N ILE A 334 24.32 -5.71 17.06
CA ILE A 334 24.62 -6.90 17.86
C ILE A 334 25.80 -6.67 18.79
N ASN A 335 26.85 -5.96 18.36
CA ASN A 335 28.09 -5.86 19.14
C ASN A 335 28.30 -4.49 19.81
N GLN A 336 27.60 -3.43 19.39
CA GLN A 336 27.92 -2.05 19.80
C GLN A 336 26.76 -1.37 20.54
N LEU A 337 25.51 -1.53 20.09
CA LEU A 337 24.36 -0.84 20.72
C LEU A 337 24.10 -1.25 22.18
N GLY A 338 24.35 -2.52 22.55
CA GLY A 338 24.07 -3.02 23.91
C GLY A 338 24.84 -2.31 25.03
N GLU A 339 26.11 -1.96 24.77
CA GLU A 339 26.98 -1.26 25.72
C GLU A 339 27.03 0.26 25.49
N GLU A 340 26.91 0.70 24.24
CA GLU A 340 27.24 2.07 23.82
C GLU A 340 26.03 2.97 23.62
N VAL A 341 24.82 2.40 23.49
CA VAL A 341 23.57 3.16 23.31
C VAL A 341 22.57 2.83 24.42
N LYS A 342 22.13 3.87 25.13
CA LYS A 342 21.09 3.80 26.16
C LYS A 342 19.94 4.75 25.84
N ILE A 343 18.74 4.19 25.83
CA ILE A 343 17.49 4.89 25.52
C ILE A 343 16.61 4.94 26.78
N LYS A 344 16.15 6.13 27.17
CA LYS A 344 15.07 6.28 28.16
C LYS A 344 13.75 6.26 27.43
N PHE A 345 12.77 5.68 28.07
CA PHE A 345 11.37 5.93 27.72
C PHE A 345 10.80 6.86 28.79
N LYS A 346 9.97 7.83 28.41
CA LYS A 346 9.19 8.57 29.40
C LYS A 346 8.30 7.58 30.16
N ASP A 347 8.19 7.78 31.46
CA ASP A 347 7.63 6.83 32.42
C ASP A 347 6.32 6.17 31.93
N PRO A 348 6.27 4.83 31.82
CA PRO A 348 5.07 4.08 31.45
C PRO A 348 3.91 4.26 32.45
N ASN A 349 4.15 4.80 33.66
CA ASN A 349 3.12 5.11 34.65
C ASN A 349 2.43 6.48 34.45
N SER A 350 2.86 7.29 33.48
CA SER A 350 2.06 8.45 33.09
C SER A 350 0.80 7.96 32.37
N SER A 351 -0.36 8.52 32.72
CA SER A 351 -1.73 8.18 32.30
C SER A 351 -2.04 8.30 30.79
N ASN A 352 -1.02 8.16 29.94
CA ASN A 352 -1.04 8.31 28.51
C ASN A 352 -0.33 7.14 27.81
N ILE A 353 -0.65 5.88 28.15
CA ILE A 353 -0.53 4.77 27.19
C ILE A 353 -1.56 5.05 26.08
N GLU A 354 -1.25 4.77 24.81
CA GLU A 354 -2.30 4.74 23.78
C GLU A 354 -3.21 3.60 24.24
N LYS A 355 -4.49 3.63 23.91
CA LYS A 355 -5.40 2.53 24.30
C LYS A 355 -5.05 1.17 23.66
N ASP A 356 -3.82 0.97 23.19
CA ASP A 356 -3.30 -0.28 22.69
C ASP A 356 -2.78 -1.09 23.89
N GLU A 357 -3.67 -1.89 24.44
CA GLU A 357 -3.36 -2.89 25.47
C GLU A 357 -2.47 -4.01 24.89
N ASN A 358 -1.83 -4.78 25.77
CA ASN A 358 -1.14 -6.00 25.34
C ASN A 358 -2.12 -6.92 24.58
N ILE A 359 -1.69 -7.47 23.45
CA ILE A 359 -2.47 -8.52 22.76
C ILE A 359 -2.05 -9.86 23.37
N TYR A 360 -3.00 -10.55 23.98
CA TYR A 360 -2.80 -11.90 24.51
C TYR A 360 -3.32 -12.92 23.50
N LEU A 361 -2.46 -13.88 23.16
CA LEU A 361 -2.78 -15.03 22.33
C LEU A 361 -3.17 -16.18 23.26
N ASP A 362 -4.22 -16.92 22.91
CA ASP A 362 -4.62 -18.11 23.64
C ASP A 362 -3.64 -19.27 23.37
N THR A 363 -3.85 -20.42 24.01
CA THR A 363 -2.98 -21.57 23.82
C THR A 363 -3.05 -22.12 22.39
N PHE A 364 -1.90 -22.58 21.88
CA PHE A 364 -1.83 -23.17 20.55
C PHE A 364 -2.79 -24.35 20.36
N ASP A 365 -2.98 -25.17 21.40
CA ASP A 365 -3.90 -26.31 21.35
C ASP A 365 -5.35 -25.86 21.15
N LYS A 366 -5.78 -24.78 21.80
CA LYS A 366 -7.14 -24.26 21.59
C LYS A 366 -7.36 -23.74 20.18
N TYR A 367 -6.37 -23.05 19.61
CA TYR A 367 -6.45 -22.61 18.21
C TYR A 367 -6.46 -23.80 17.26
N LEU A 368 -5.65 -24.83 17.52
CA LEU A 368 -5.64 -26.06 16.72
C LEU A 368 -6.97 -26.81 16.83
N ASP A 369 -7.55 -26.91 18.02
CA ASP A 369 -8.86 -27.53 18.24
C ASP A 369 -9.97 -26.74 17.53
N CYS A 370 -9.88 -25.41 17.52
CA CYS A 370 -10.75 -24.56 16.70
C CYS A 370 -10.57 -24.87 15.20
N ILE A 371 -9.36 -24.95 14.68
CA ILE A 371 -9.16 -25.28 13.27
C ILE A 371 -9.73 -26.67 12.94
N ILE A 372 -9.47 -27.69 13.78
CA ILE A 372 -9.93 -29.07 13.57
C ILE A 372 -11.45 -29.17 13.63
N ASN A 373 -12.08 -28.57 14.65
CA ASN A 373 -13.54 -28.61 14.77
C ASN A 373 -14.21 -27.84 13.62
N SER A 374 -13.59 -26.76 13.11
CA SER A 374 -14.10 -26.04 11.92
C SER A 374 -14.10 -26.94 10.70
N TYR A 375 -13.08 -27.79 10.55
CA TYR A 375 -13.00 -28.72 9.42
C TYR A 375 -14.16 -29.71 9.45
N PHE A 376 -14.42 -30.31 10.61
CA PHE A 376 -15.50 -31.28 10.75
C PHE A 376 -16.89 -30.67 10.56
N GLU A 377 -17.09 -29.43 11.01
CA GLU A 377 -18.38 -28.74 10.89
C GLU A 377 -18.61 -28.15 9.49
N PHE A 378 -17.61 -27.47 8.93
CA PHE A 378 -17.77 -26.66 7.71
C PHE A 378 -17.00 -27.22 6.50
N GLY A 379 -15.82 -27.82 6.74
CA GLY A 379 -14.90 -28.21 5.68
C GLY A 379 -14.55 -27.02 4.77
N ASP A 380 -14.38 -27.27 3.47
CA ASP A 380 -14.07 -26.23 2.47
C ASP A 380 -15.34 -25.51 1.93
N ASN A 381 -16.51 -25.74 2.55
CA ASN A 381 -17.80 -25.22 2.10
C ASN A 381 -18.10 -23.83 2.64
N PHE A 382 -18.81 -23.03 1.86
CA PHE A 382 -19.40 -21.79 2.36
C PHE A 382 -20.67 -22.10 3.13
N ASN A 383 -20.74 -21.63 4.38
CA ASN A 383 -21.94 -21.70 5.20
C ASN A 383 -22.35 -20.28 5.60
N TYR A 384 -23.29 -19.69 4.85
CA TYR A 384 -23.77 -18.33 5.13
C TYR A 384 -24.28 -18.18 6.56
N ASP A 385 -25.12 -19.12 7.02
CA ASP A 385 -25.80 -19.01 8.30
C ASP A 385 -24.78 -19.05 9.44
N ALA A 386 -23.75 -19.89 9.33
CA ALA A 386 -22.65 -19.92 10.29
C ALA A 386 -21.79 -18.65 10.23
N ILE A 387 -21.42 -18.17 9.04
CA ILE A 387 -20.64 -16.93 8.89
C ILE A 387 -21.39 -15.74 9.52
N ALA A 388 -22.68 -15.60 9.22
CA ALA A 388 -23.55 -14.56 9.76
C ALA A 388 -23.72 -14.70 11.28
N TYR A 389 -23.88 -15.92 11.78
CA TYR A 389 -23.97 -16.21 13.22
C TYR A 389 -22.72 -15.74 13.98
N PHE A 390 -21.52 -16.08 13.50
CA PHE A 390 -20.28 -15.69 14.18
C PHE A 390 -20.00 -14.18 14.13
N PHE A 391 -20.54 -13.47 13.14
CA PHE A 391 -20.53 -12.01 13.09
C PHE A 391 -21.73 -11.35 13.77
N SER A 392 -22.66 -12.12 14.35
CA SER A 392 -23.80 -11.53 15.03
C SER A 392 -23.46 -11.05 16.43
N VAL A 393 -24.04 -9.92 16.84
CA VAL A 393 -23.84 -9.39 18.18
C VAL A 393 -24.57 -10.25 19.22
N LYS A 394 -23.85 -10.82 20.18
CA LYS A 394 -24.38 -11.08 21.52
C LYS A 394 -23.97 -9.89 22.40
N GLU A 395 -24.93 -9.28 23.08
CA GLU A 395 -24.64 -8.24 24.08
C GLU A 395 -23.68 -8.81 25.14
N SER A 396 -22.54 -8.14 25.31
CA SER A 396 -21.40 -8.49 26.18
C SER A 396 -20.56 -9.68 25.72
N VAL A 397 -19.35 -9.42 25.20
CA VAL A 397 -18.24 -10.37 25.35
C VAL A 397 -16.92 -9.61 25.53
N GLU A 398 -16.67 -9.14 26.76
CA GLU A 398 -15.30 -9.09 27.24
C GLU A 398 -14.85 -10.55 27.38
N HIS A 399 -13.80 -10.93 26.62
CA HIS A 399 -13.24 -12.28 26.46
C HIS A 399 -13.96 -13.21 25.46
N LEU A 400 -13.54 -13.18 24.19
CA LEU A 400 -13.68 -14.34 23.30
C LEU A 400 -12.40 -15.19 23.29
N PRO A 401 -12.28 -16.18 24.19
CA PRO A 401 -11.45 -17.34 23.97
C PRO A 401 -12.28 -18.63 24.11
N TYR A 402 -12.94 -19.13 23.05
CA TYR A 402 -13.53 -20.47 23.11
C TYR A 402 -13.43 -21.30 21.83
N ALA A 403 -13.01 -22.55 22.06
CA ALA A 403 -13.08 -23.72 21.20
C ALA A 403 -14.45 -23.83 20.54
N ILE A 404 -14.51 -24.34 19.30
CA ILE A 404 -15.73 -24.43 18.50
C ILE A 404 -16.79 -25.25 19.22
N VAL A 405 -17.60 -24.49 19.94
CA VAL A 405 -18.97 -24.70 20.38
C VAL A 405 -19.40 -26.16 20.41
N ASP A 406 -18.78 -26.96 21.27
CA ASP A 406 -19.42 -28.15 21.80
C ASP A 406 -20.46 -27.71 22.83
N LEU A 407 -21.68 -27.53 22.33
CA LEU A 407 -22.89 -28.11 22.90
C LEU A 407 -24.02 -27.82 21.91
N SER A 408 -24.44 -28.83 21.17
CA SER A 408 -25.87 -29.06 20.90
C SER A 408 -26.70 -27.82 20.52
N TYR A 409 -26.29 -27.03 19.54
CA TYR A 409 -27.10 -25.89 19.02
C TYR A 409 -28.17 -26.33 18.00
N GLN A 410 -28.58 -27.60 18.06
CA GLN A 410 -29.84 -28.02 17.47
C GLN A 410 -31.00 -27.45 18.30
N LYS A 411 -31.46 -26.28 17.88
CA LYS A 411 -32.85 -25.99 17.50
C LYS A 411 -33.15 -24.53 17.79
N GLN A 412 -33.66 -23.90 16.73
CA GLN A 412 -34.34 -22.61 16.71
C GLN A 412 -33.38 -21.43 16.97
N PHE A 413 -33.29 -20.50 16.03
CA PHE A 413 -34.06 -19.25 16.09
C PHE A 413 -33.53 -18.24 15.05
N SER A 414 -34.53 -17.58 14.47
CA SER A 414 -34.56 -16.25 13.86
C SER A 414 -33.33 -15.38 14.07
N ALA A 415 -32.81 -14.90 12.94
CA ALA A 415 -31.75 -13.93 12.75
C ALA A 415 -31.54 -12.96 13.93
N PRO A 416 -30.32 -12.83 14.46
CA PRO A 416 -29.95 -11.66 15.24
C PRO A 416 -30.02 -10.45 14.30
N ASN A 417 -30.84 -9.46 14.65
CA ASN A 417 -31.16 -8.33 13.76
C ASN A 417 -29.96 -7.41 13.45
N ASN A 418 -28.76 -7.66 13.99
CA ASN A 418 -27.56 -6.84 13.75
C ASN A 418 -26.28 -7.68 13.60
N ILE A 419 -25.78 -7.78 12.36
CA ILE A 419 -24.47 -8.32 12.03
C ILE A 419 -23.41 -7.22 12.22
N VAL A 420 -22.35 -7.51 12.97
CA VAL A 420 -21.22 -6.61 13.21
C VAL A 420 -19.89 -7.26 12.82
N LEU A 421 -19.21 -6.69 11.83
CA LEU A 421 -17.88 -7.13 11.41
C LEU A 421 -16.77 -6.57 12.33
N PRO A 422 -15.68 -7.31 12.57
CA PRO A 422 -14.54 -6.81 13.32
C PRO A 422 -13.83 -5.68 12.56
N LYS A 423 -13.11 -4.82 13.30
CA LYS A 423 -12.38 -3.67 12.71
C LYS A 423 -11.33 -4.13 11.70
N LYS A 424 -10.70 -5.26 11.99
CA LYS A 424 -9.71 -5.91 11.13
C LYS A 424 -10.16 -7.34 10.91
N LEU A 425 -10.39 -7.70 9.66
CA LEU A 425 -10.56 -9.07 9.23
C LEU A 425 -9.17 -9.62 8.90
N PHE A 426 -8.77 -10.71 9.55
CA PHE A 426 -7.47 -11.39 9.33
C PHE A 426 -7.54 -12.26 8.06
N LEU A 427 -7.84 -11.59 6.95
CA LEU A 427 -7.88 -12.13 5.60
C LEU A 427 -6.66 -11.64 4.81
N ASP A 428 -6.43 -12.26 3.66
CA ASP A 428 -5.16 -12.13 2.94
C ASP A 428 -5.02 -10.76 2.25
N ASN A 429 -6.15 -10.20 1.78
CA ASN A 429 -6.17 -8.90 1.12
C ASN A 429 -7.53 -8.17 1.26
N GLN A 430 -7.59 -6.93 0.79
CA GLN A 430 -8.81 -6.12 0.81
C GLN A 430 -9.90 -6.66 -0.14
N LEU A 431 -9.53 -7.42 -1.17
CA LEU A 431 -10.45 -8.13 -2.07
C LEU A 431 -11.34 -9.10 -1.29
N GLU A 432 -10.72 -9.96 -0.48
CA GLU A 432 -11.40 -10.94 0.35
C GLU A 432 -12.32 -10.27 1.38
N VAL A 433 -11.85 -9.19 2.02
CA VAL A 433 -12.63 -8.43 3.00
C VAL A 433 -13.93 -7.89 2.40
N ASN A 434 -13.85 -7.28 1.22
CA ASN A 434 -15.02 -6.72 0.56
C ASN A 434 -15.92 -7.81 -0.05
N ALA A 435 -15.36 -8.92 -0.52
CA ALA A 435 -16.15 -10.07 -0.96
C ALA A 435 -17.00 -10.62 0.19
N ILE A 436 -16.47 -10.69 1.41
CA ILE A 436 -17.24 -11.04 2.61
C ILE A 436 -18.31 -10.03 2.94
N ARG A 437 -17.99 -8.72 2.93
CA ARG A 437 -19.00 -7.68 3.13
C ARG A 437 -20.15 -7.83 2.14
N LYS A 438 -19.83 -8.02 0.86
CA LYS A 438 -20.83 -8.25 -0.19
C LYS A 438 -21.64 -9.51 0.05
N TYR A 439 -21.00 -10.62 0.38
CA TYR A 439 -21.69 -11.89 0.63
C TYR A 439 -22.67 -11.80 1.80
N ILE A 440 -22.24 -11.15 2.90
CA ILE A 440 -23.03 -10.99 4.11
C ILE A 440 -24.17 -9.99 3.91
N TRP A 441 -23.86 -8.81 3.37
CA TRP A 441 -24.80 -7.68 3.26
C TRP A 441 -25.67 -7.73 1.98
N GLY A 442 -25.31 -8.56 1.01
CA GLY A 442 -26.13 -8.81 -0.18
C GLY A 442 -26.06 -7.69 -1.22
N PRO A 443 -27.10 -7.56 -2.08
CA PRO A 443 -27.15 -6.54 -3.15
C PRO A 443 -27.15 -5.10 -2.60
N ASP A 444 -27.48 -4.93 -1.33
CA ASP A 444 -27.42 -3.64 -0.65
C ASP A 444 -25.98 -3.13 -0.50
N PHE A 445 -24.97 -4.01 -0.52
CA PHE A 445 -23.58 -3.58 -0.52
C PHE A 445 -23.19 -2.99 -1.86
N GLU A 446 -22.81 -1.73 -1.83
CA GLU A 446 -22.21 -1.02 -2.95
C GLU A 446 -20.83 -0.51 -2.55
N GLN A 447 -19.86 -0.64 -3.44
CA GLN A 447 -18.52 -0.15 -3.18
C GLN A 447 -18.53 1.38 -3.29
N ILE A 448 -18.80 2.02 -2.16
CA ILE A 448 -18.50 3.41 -1.87
C ILE A 448 -17.16 3.43 -1.14
N SER A 449 -16.31 4.43 -1.42
CA SER A 449 -14.99 4.54 -0.79
C SER A 449 -15.10 4.38 0.73
N SER A 450 -14.26 3.52 1.30
CA SER A 450 -14.23 3.29 2.75
C SER A 450 -13.96 4.57 3.55
N LYS A 451 -13.37 5.59 2.90
CA LYS A 451 -13.12 6.93 3.45
C LYS A 451 -14.40 7.73 3.73
N PHE A 452 -15.49 7.41 3.04
CA PHE A 452 -16.81 8.01 3.29
C PHE A 452 -17.39 7.56 4.63
N PHE A 453 -17.25 6.26 4.91
CA PHE A 453 -17.83 5.63 6.07
C PHE A 453 -16.98 5.85 7.32
N LYS A 454 -17.64 6.09 8.44
CA LYS A 454 -16.97 5.93 9.74
C LYS A 454 -16.69 4.44 9.94
N ASN A 455 -15.61 4.11 10.67
CA ASN A 455 -15.26 2.71 10.99
C ASN A 455 -16.45 1.91 11.54
N LYS A 456 -17.28 2.53 12.40
CA LYS A 456 -18.48 1.88 12.95
C LYS A 456 -19.51 1.50 11.87
N SER A 457 -19.66 2.33 10.83
CA SER A 457 -20.57 2.05 9.72
C SER A 457 -20.07 0.87 8.89
N LEU A 458 -18.75 0.73 8.68
CA LEU A 458 -18.17 -0.44 8.00
C LEU A 458 -18.28 -1.74 8.81
N GLN A 459 -18.65 -1.64 10.08
CA GLN A 459 -18.85 -2.78 10.95
C GLN A 459 -20.33 -3.16 11.05
N ASN A 460 -21.26 -2.20 11.00
CA ASN A 460 -22.68 -2.43 11.26
C ASN A 460 -23.54 -2.19 9.99
N LEU A 461 -24.34 -3.19 9.60
CA LEU A 461 -25.16 -3.14 8.38
C LEU A 461 -26.19 -2.01 8.38
N GLU A 462 -26.89 -1.76 9.48
CA GLU A 462 -27.92 -0.72 9.56
C GLU A 462 -27.29 0.68 9.40
N LEU A 463 -26.17 0.93 10.07
CA LEU A 463 -25.41 2.17 9.90
C LEU A 463 -24.87 2.31 8.48
N TYR A 464 -24.36 1.24 7.89
CA TYR A 464 -23.90 1.23 6.50
C TYR A 464 -25.05 1.59 5.54
N LYS A 465 -26.23 0.97 5.70
CA LYS A 465 -27.42 1.26 4.88
C LYS A 465 -27.86 2.71 5.02
N ASN A 466 -27.93 3.22 6.25
CA ASN A 466 -28.29 4.61 6.51
C ASN A 466 -27.30 5.59 5.86
N ASP A 467 -26.00 5.32 5.96
CA ASP A 467 -24.96 6.13 5.33
C ASP A 467 -25.02 6.04 3.80
N LYS A 468 -25.31 4.85 3.25
CA LYS A 468 -25.52 4.63 1.80
C LYS A 468 -26.75 5.37 1.28
N GLU A 469 -27.90 5.22 1.93
CA GLU A 469 -29.12 5.94 1.57
C GLU A 469 -28.93 7.46 1.66
N PHE A 470 -28.17 7.91 2.65
CA PHE A 470 -27.77 9.31 2.73
C PHE A 470 -26.93 9.72 1.53
N PHE A 471 -25.88 8.95 1.18
CA PHE A 471 -25.04 9.18 0.01
C PHE A 471 -25.85 9.28 -1.29
N GLU A 472 -26.76 8.34 -1.54
CA GLU A 472 -27.60 8.30 -2.74
C GLU A 472 -28.55 9.50 -2.87
N ARG A 473 -29.00 10.07 -1.74
CA ARG A 473 -29.87 11.25 -1.74
C ARG A 473 -29.11 12.55 -1.92
N VAL A 474 -27.79 12.57 -1.71
CA VAL A 474 -26.98 13.77 -1.92
C VAL A 474 -26.88 14.03 -3.43
N PRO A 475 -27.44 15.14 -3.95
CA PRO A 475 -27.27 15.50 -5.34
C PRO A 475 -25.80 15.80 -5.66
N ASN A 476 -25.44 15.75 -6.95
CA ASN A 476 -24.13 16.27 -7.35
C ASN A 476 -24.06 17.76 -7.00
N TYR A 477 -22.91 18.20 -6.53
CA TYR A 477 -22.69 19.60 -6.23
C TYR A 477 -21.24 20.00 -6.45
N PHE A 478 -21.04 21.30 -6.62
CA PHE A 478 -19.73 21.90 -6.52
C PHE A 478 -19.80 23.19 -5.71
N ASN A 479 -18.71 23.53 -5.05
CA ASN A 479 -18.46 24.83 -4.48
C ASN A 479 -17.51 25.61 -5.40
N ILE A 480 -17.94 26.76 -5.90
CA ILE A 480 -17.22 27.57 -6.88
C ILE A 480 -15.81 27.99 -6.43
N HIS A 481 -15.53 28.01 -5.12
CA HIS A 481 -14.20 28.29 -4.60
C HIS A 481 -13.16 27.22 -4.95
N PHE A 482 -13.55 26.07 -5.53
CA PHE A 482 -12.57 25.17 -6.16
C PHE A 482 -11.73 25.90 -7.23
N LEU A 483 -12.27 26.96 -7.85
CA LEU A 483 -11.54 27.80 -8.80
C LEU A 483 -10.22 28.33 -8.22
N ASN A 484 -10.16 28.60 -6.92
CA ASN A 484 -8.94 29.10 -6.28
C ASN A 484 -7.80 28.07 -6.26
N TYR A 485 -8.07 26.78 -6.47
CA TYR A 485 -7.05 25.74 -6.63
C TYR A 485 -6.45 25.70 -8.04
N ILE A 486 -7.19 26.18 -9.04
CA ILE A 486 -6.80 26.15 -10.45
C ILE A 486 -6.66 27.55 -11.07
N ARG A 487 -6.79 28.61 -10.26
CA ARG A 487 -6.85 30.01 -10.70
C ARG A 487 -5.66 30.44 -11.56
N ASN A 488 -4.48 29.89 -11.28
CA ASN A 488 -3.26 30.20 -12.01
C ASN A 488 -3.36 29.83 -13.51
N LEU A 489 -4.24 28.88 -13.86
CA LEU A 489 -4.52 28.53 -15.25
C LEU A 489 -5.24 29.65 -16.01
N HIS A 490 -5.86 30.61 -15.31
CA HIS A 490 -6.68 31.65 -15.93
C HIS A 490 -5.87 32.93 -16.22
N ILE A 491 -4.59 32.94 -15.85
CA ILE A 491 -3.70 34.05 -16.10
C ILE A 491 -3.32 34.05 -17.58
N LYS A 492 -3.42 35.23 -18.19
CA LYS A 492 -3.21 35.45 -19.61
C LYS A 492 -1.73 35.27 -20.00
N ASP A 493 -1.53 34.70 -21.19
CA ASP A 493 -0.25 34.51 -21.87
C ASP A 493 0.77 33.66 -21.09
N LYS A 494 0.30 32.83 -20.16
CA LYS A 494 1.12 31.89 -19.39
C LYS A 494 1.30 30.56 -20.09
N ARG A 495 2.52 30.02 -20.02
CA ARG A 495 2.89 28.69 -20.51
C ARG A 495 2.56 27.66 -19.44
N VAL A 496 1.65 26.75 -19.76
CA VAL A 496 1.19 25.69 -18.86
C VAL A 496 1.62 24.34 -19.41
N ILE A 497 2.27 23.54 -18.57
CA ILE A 497 2.72 22.18 -18.91
C ILE A 497 1.84 21.17 -18.19
N TRP A 498 1.09 20.39 -18.96
CA TRP A 498 0.31 19.25 -18.48
C TRP A 498 1.17 18.01 -18.65
N TYR A 499 1.39 17.23 -17.59
CA TYR A 499 2.26 16.07 -17.70
C TYR A 499 1.87 14.93 -16.78
N ASP A 500 2.20 13.71 -17.22
CA ASP A 500 2.03 12.50 -16.43
C ASP A 500 3.23 11.57 -16.59
N TYR A 501 3.49 10.73 -15.58
CA TYR A 501 4.59 9.78 -15.55
C TYR A 501 4.10 8.35 -15.56
N GLU A 502 4.82 7.50 -16.28
CA GLU A 502 4.79 6.05 -16.04
C GLU A 502 6.18 5.56 -15.59
N GLY A 503 6.16 4.56 -14.72
CA GLY A 503 7.38 4.04 -14.10
C GLY A 503 7.25 2.58 -13.70
N PHE A 504 8.38 1.95 -13.43
CA PHE A 504 8.45 0.54 -13.08
C PHE A 504 9.33 0.30 -11.87
N SER A 505 9.04 -0.77 -11.14
CA SER A 505 9.81 -1.20 -9.97
C SER A 505 10.45 -2.57 -10.22
N ASN A 506 11.44 -2.90 -9.39
CA ASN A 506 12.07 -4.20 -9.37
C ASN A 506 12.49 -4.51 -7.92
N VAL A 507 12.52 -5.80 -7.56
CA VAL A 507 13.03 -6.27 -6.27
C VAL A 507 14.42 -5.72 -6.00
N PHE A 508 15.25 -5.64 -7.05
CA PHE A 508 16.57 -5.04 -6.99
C PHE A 508 16.54 -3.57 -7.39
N PRO A 509 17.46 -2.74 -6.84
CA PRO A 509 17.70 -1.39 -7.34
C PRO A 509 17.93 -1.39 -8.85
N ILE A 510 17.14 -0.59 -9.58
CA ILE A 510 17.24 -0.43 -11.04
C ILE A 510 18.48 0.41 -11.41
N LEU A 511 18.82 1.38 -10.56
CA LEU A 511 20.00 2.23 -10.65
C LEU A 511 20.81 2.16 -9.35
N ASP A 512 22.10 2.50 -9.41
CA ASP A 512 22.88 2.75 -8.20
C ASP A 512 22.19 3.82 -7.33
N GLN A 513 22.20 3.61 -6.02
CA GLN A 513 21.60 4.49 -5.01
C GLN A 513 20.07 4.66 -5.10
N SER A 514 19.40 3.91 -5.99
CA SER A 514 17.94 3.75 -6.00
C SER A 514 17.49 2.68 -5.00
N SER A 515 16.27 2.79 -4.49
CA SER A 515 15.78 1.82 -3.51
C SER A 515 15.46 0.48 -4.20
N SER A 516 15.65 -0.63 -3.49
CA SER A 516 14.96 -1.89 -3.79
C SER A 516 13.46 -1.66 -3.73
N TYR A 517 12.71 -2.21 -4.69
CA TYR A 517 11.29 -1.91 -4.96
C TYR A 517 10.99 -0.45 -5.31
N GLY A 518 12.01 0.41 -5.37
CA GLY A 518 11.83 1.81 -5.76
C GLY A 518 11.37 1.90 -7.22
N GLN A 519 10.28 2.61 -7.45
CA GLN A 519 9.81 2.89 -8.80
C GLN A 519 10.70 3.93 -9.48
N ILE A 520 11.24 3.59 -10.65
CA ILE A 520 11.94 4.50 -11.54
C ILE A 520 11.01 4.87 -12.69
N VAL A 521 10.81 6.17 -12.91
CA VAL A 521 10.06 6.66 -14.06
C VAL A 521 10.86 6.40 -15.34
N ASN A 522 10.20 5.88 -16.36
CA ASN A 522 10.81 5.64 -17.67
C ASN A 522 10.04 6.33 -18.80
N GLN A 523 8.92 6.98 -18.47
CA GLN A 523 8.06 7.58 -19.46
C GLN A 523 7.47 8.87 -18.93
N VAL A 524 7.39 9.90 -19.78
CA VAL A 524 6.62 11.11 -19.53
C VAL A 524 5.91 11.54 -20.81
N SER A 525 4.69 12.03 -20.67
CA SER A 525 4.01 12.77 -21.74
C SER A 525 3.79 14.21 -21.29
N VAL A 526 4.02 15.16 -22.18
CA VAL A 526 3.92 16.60 -21.92
C VAL A 526 3.07 17.24 -23.01
N ILE A 527 2.05 17.99 -22.59
CA ILE A 527 1.30 18.89 -23.47
C ILE A 527 1.51 20.32 -22.98
N GLU A 528 1.99 21.20 -23.84
CA GLU A 528 2.09 22.64 -23.55
C GLU A 528 0.86 23.37 -24.06
N THR A 529 0.27 24.21 -23.21
CA THR A 529 -0.81 25.11 -23.61
C THR A 529 -0.48 26.57 -23.26
N VAL A 530 -1.01 27.49 -24.07
CA VAL A 530 -1.02 28.93 -23.79
C VAL A 530 -2.43 29.44 -24.07
N ASN A 531 -3.04 30.08 -23.08
CA ASN A 531 -4.44 30.53 -23.13
C ASN A 531 -5.42 29.41 -23.54
N GLY A 532 -5.21 28.20 -23.01
CA GLY A 532 -6.03 27.03 -23.33
C GLY A 532 -5.83 26.44 -24.73
N VAL A 533 -4.86 26.95 -25.51
CA VAL A 533 -4.55 26.43 -26.85
C VAL A 533 -3.29 25.58 -26.78
N GLU A 534 -3.40 24.32 -27.24
CA GLU A 534 -2.27 23.39 -27.41
C GLU A 534 -1.20 24.00 -28.34
N LYS A 535 0.05 24.03 -27.87
CA LYS A 535 1.21 24.57 -28.60
C LYS A 535 2.22 23.50 -28.97
N ASN A 536 2.42 22.52 -28.09
CA ASN A 536 3.38 21.45 -28.29
C ASN A 536 2.92 20.18 -27.57
N VAL A 537 3.29 19.02 -28.12
CA VAL A 537 3.11 17.71 -27.49
C VAL A 537 4.42 16.95 -27.61
N GLU A 538 4.91 16.42 -26.50
CA GLU A 538 6.12 15.63 -26.44
C GLU A 538 5.91 14.40 -25.57
N ASN A 539 6.08 13.22 -26.18
CA ASN A 539 5.95 11.93 -25.49
C ASN A 539 7.31 11.22 -25.50
N VAL A 540 7.88 11.02 -24.32
CA VAL A 540 9.19 10.39 -24.14
C VAL A 540 9.00 9.05 -23.44
N VAL A 541 9.49 7.98 -24.07
CA VAL A 541 9.61 6.66 -23.46
C VAL A 541 11.07 6.23 -23.55
N VAL A 542 11.69 6.09 -22.39
CA VAL A 542 13.06 5.63 -22.21
C VAL A 542 13.06 4.10 -22.29
N ASP A 543 14.06 3.56 -22.97
CA ASP A 543 14.28 2.12 -23.05
C ASP A 543 14.78 1.56 -21.71
N THR A 544 13.94 0.80 -21.02
CA THR A 544 14.23 0.31 -19.67
C THR A 544 15.33 -0.75 -19.61
N LYS A 545 15.72 -1.35 -20.74
CA LYS A 545 16.84 -2.30 -20.84
C LYS A 545 18.15 -1.66 -20.35
N ASN A 546 18.37 -0.39 -20.69
CA ASN A 546 19.61 0.33 -20.41
C ASN A 546 19.36 1.69 -19.76
N ILE A 547 18.30 1.81 -18.96
CA ILE A 547 17.98 3.08 -18.29
C ILE A 547 19.14 3.58 -17.42
N THR A 548 19.41 4.87 -17.52
CA THR A 548 20.50 5.57 -16.83
C THR A 548 19.99 6.80 -16.07
N LEU A 549 20.84 7.36 -15.21
CA LEU A 549 20.52 8.61 -14.52
C LEU A 549 20.39 9.80 -15.49
N LYS A 550 21.11 9.76 -16.62
CA LYS A 550 20.97 10.74 -17.71
C LYS A 550 19.54 10.77 -18.24
N ASP A 551 18.94 9.62 -18.45
CA ASP A 551 17.57 9.54 -18.96
C ASP A 551 16.57 10.20 -18.00
N LEU A 552 16.74 10.00 -16.69
CA LEU A 552 15.90 10.63 -15.68
C LEU A 552 16.05 12.17 -15.65
N VAL A 553 17.27 12.68 -15.86
CA VAL A 553 17.50 14.12 -16.01
C VAL A 553 16.81 14.66 -17.25
N MET A 554 16.83 13.92 -18.36
CA MET A 554 16.14 14.32 -19.60
C MET A 554 14.61 14.34 -19.44
N LEU A 555 14.03 13.42 -18.67
CA LEU A 555 12.59 13.46 -18.34
C LEU A 555 12.23 14.75 -17.57
N ILE A 556 13.06 15.14 -16.59
CA ILE A 556 12.89 16.42 -15.87
C ILE A 556 13.06 17.63 -16.80
N GLN A 557 14.01 17.60 -17.73
CA GLN A 557 14.19 18.66 -18.73
C GLN A 557 12.95 18.83 -19.61
N THR A 558 12.38 17.72 -20.06
CA THR A 558 11.16 17.67 -20.87
C THR A 558 10.01 18.37 -20.14
N ILE A 559 9.81 18.04 -18.85
CA ILE A 559 8.77 18.68 -18.04
C ILE A 559 9.09 20.15 -17.83
N TYR A 560 10.31 20.49 -17.43
CA TYR A 560 10.72 21.87 -17.14
C TYR A 560 10.44 22.83 -18.29
N SER A 561 10.53 22.33 -19.54
CA SER A 561 10.13 23.03 -20.77
C SER A 561 10.58 24.50 -20.80
N ASN A 562 11.88 24.71 -20.60
CA ASN A 562 12.51 26.03 -20.54
C ASN A 562 11.81 27.00 -19.56
N LYS A 563 11.57 26.53 -18.34
CA LYS A 563 10.93 27.29 -17.26
C LYS A 563 9.52 27.75 -17.63
N ALA A 564 8.63 26.80 -17.92
CA ALA A 564 7.21 27.11 -18.02
C ALA A 564 6.68 27.74 -16.72
N ASP A 565 5.61 28.53 -16.83
CA ASP A 565 5.05 29.29 -15.70
C ASP A 565 4.37 28.36 -14.70
N TYR A 566 3.53 27.43 -15.18
CA TYR A 566 2.78 26.49 -14.35
C TYR A 566 2.83 25.07 -14.89
N TYR A 567 2.61 24.11 -13.99
CA TYR A 567 2.56 22.69 -14.32
C TYR A 567 1.25 22.10 -13.80
N VAL A 568 0.68 21.12 -14.48
CA VAL A 568 -0.58 20.47 -14.10
C VAL A 568 -0.40 18.96 -14.11
N VAL A 569 -0.82 18.35 -13.01
CA VAL A 569 -0.88 16.90 -12.81
C VAL A 569 -2.20 16.55 -12.14
N PHE A 570 -2.59 15.28 -12.19
CA PHE A 570 -3.82 14.85 -11.53
C PHE A 570 -3.60 14.60 -10.04
N ASN A 571 -2.43 14.12 -9.60
CA ASN A 571 -2.15 13.83 -8.20
C ASN A 571 -0.72 14.20 -7.79
N LYS A 572 -0.48 15.49 -7.50
CA LYS A 572 0.88 16.05 -7.29
C LYS A 572 1.75 15.31 -6.28
N THR A 573 1.16 14.56 -5.36
CA THR A 573 1.92 13.83 -4.35
C THR A 573 2.82 12.79 -5.01
N TYR A 574 2.34 12.11 -6.05
CA TYR A 574 3.10 11.12 -6.77
C TYR A 574 4.22 11.76 -7.61
N GLU A 575 3.89 12.69 -8.52
CA GLU A 575 4.87 13.24 -9.48
C GLU A 575 5.93 14.08 -8.75
N ASN A 576 5.54 14.89 -7.76
CA ASN A 576 6.52 15.64 -6.97
C ASN A 576 7.45 14.72 -6.16
N THR A 577 6.99 13.52 -5.77
CA THR A 577 7.83 12.52 -5.11
C THR A 577 8.85 11.96 -6.10
N ARG A 578 8.42 11.54 -7.31
CA ARG A 578 9.32 11.08 -8.38
C ARG A 578 10.36 12.15 -8.74
N ASN A 579 9.95 13.40 -8.91
CA ASN A 579 10.85 14.53 -9.19
C ASN A 579 11.91 14.73 -8.10
N LYS A 580 11.51 14.64 -6.82
CA LYS A 580 12.44 14.74 -5.69
C LYS A 580 13.40 13.57 -5.64
N GLU A 581 12.94 12.36 -5.92
CA GLU A 581 13.80 11.19 -5.95
C GLU A 581 14.88 11.30 -7.04
N ILE A 582 14.52 11.76 -8.24
CA ILE A 582 15.49 12.05 -9.32
C ILE A 582 16.50 13.11 -8.86
N LYS A 583 16.04 14.21 -8.26
CA LYS A 583 16.92 15.24 -7.70
C LYS A 583 17.93 14.68 -6.69
N GLU A 584 17.48 13.79 -5.81
CA GLU A 584 18.36 13.18 -4.81
C GLU A 584 19.30 12.12 -5.42
N LEU A 585 18.90 11.40 -6.47
CA LEU A 585 19.80 10.53 -7.24
C LEU A 585 20.94 11.34 -7.86
N VAL A 586 20.64 12.46 -8.55
CA VAL A 586 21.66 13.34 -9.13
C VAL A 586 22.62 13.90 -8.07
N ARG A 587 22.09 14.39 -6.94
CA ARG A 587 22.92 14.89 -5.83
C ARG A 587 23.89 13.86 -5.30
N ARG A 588 23.44 12.62 -5.15
CA ARG A 588 24.27 11.54 -4.63
C ARG A 588 25.28 11.04 -5.66
N ALA A 589 24.95 11.02 -6.95
CA ALA A 589 25.91 10.70 -8.01
C ALA A 589 27.13 11.66 -7.99
N PHE A 590 26.87 12.97 -7.83
CA PHE A 590 27.92 13.97 -7.67
C PHE A 590 28.70 13.84 -6.36
N LYS A 591 28.04 13.49 -5.25
CA LYS A 591 28.68 13.28 -3.95
C LYS A 591 29.62 12.06 -3.97
N ASP A 592 29.20 10.98 -4.61
CA ASP A 592 29.99 9.75 -4.72
C ASP A 592 31.15 9.90 -5.70
N ASN A 593 31.01 10.76 -6.72
CA ASN A 593 32.03 11.07 -7.72
C ASN A 593 32.61 9.83 -8.44
N LYS A 594 31.77 8.80 -8.63
CA LYS A 594 32.15 7.53 -9.28
C LYS A 594 31.79 7.47 -10.76
N ASP A 595 30.67 8.06 -11.16
CA ASP A 595 30.21 8.08 -12.55
C ASP A 595 30.68 9.36 -13.26
N LEU A 596 31.95 9.36 -13.68
CA LEU A 596 32.56 10.51 -14.34
C LEU A 596 31.92 10.81 -15.71
N GLU A 597 31.39 9.79 -16.39
CA GLU A 597 30.73 9.97 -17.69
C GLU A 597 29.43 10.77 -17.51
N PHE A 598 28.59 10.36 -16.57
CA PHE A 598 27.38 11.11 -16.22
C PHE A 598 27.71 12.53 -15.75
N ILE A 599 28.70 12.70 -14.86
CA ILE A 599 29.07 14.01 -14.32
C ILE A 599 29.55 14.96 -15.43
N ASN A 600 30.41 14.48 -16.34
CA ASN A 600 30.89 15.29 -17.46
C ASN A 600 29.76 15.66 -18.41
N TRP A 601 28.87 14.72 -18.72
CA TRP A 601 27.68 15.00 -19.52
C TRP A 601 26.78 16.03 -18.82
N PHE A 602 26.51 15.86 -17.54
CA PHE A 602 25.65 16.77 -16.77
C PHE A 602 26.22 18.19 -16.74
N ASN A 603 27.53 18.34 -16.49
CA ASN A 603 28.21 19.64 -16.48
C ASN A 603 28.26 20.32 -17.87
N SER A 604 27.95 19.59 -18.95
CA SER A 604 27.76 20.19 -20.28
C SER A 604 26.38 20.80 -20.48
N GLN A 605 25.40 20.41 -19.65
CA GLN A 605 24.00 20.84 -19.71
C GLN A 605 23.64 21.83 -18.60
N TYR A 606 24.31 21.73 -17.46
CA TYR A 606 24.06 22.51 -16.25
C TYR A 606 25.37 23.08 -15.70
N ILE A 607 25.28 24.25 -15.09
CA ILE A 607 26.37 24.89 -14.34
C ILE A 607 26.75 24.02 -13.15
N ASP A 608 25.75 23.58 -12.37
CA ASP A 608 25.93 22.72 -11.21
C ASP A 608 24.65 21.96 -10.85
N VAL A 609 24.74 21.12 -9.81
CA VAL A 609 23.60 20.38 -9.26
C VAL A 609 22.55 21.32 -8.66
N SER A 610 22.94 22.52 -8.23
CA SER A 610 22.03 23.51 -7.64
C SER A 610 21.08 24.07 -8.69
N GLU A 611 21.55 24.31 -9.91
CA GLU A 611 20.74 24.72 -11.05
C GLU A 611 19.67 23.67 -11.37
N PHE A 612 20.06 22.40 -11.57
CA PHE A 612 19.09 21.32 -11.81
C PHE A 612 18.10 21.16 -10.64
N ALA A 613 18.58 21.24 -9.40
CA ALA A 613 17.71 21.21 -8.23
C ALA A 613 16.69 22.35 -8.24
N SER A 614 17.08 23.54 -8.70
CA SER A 614 16.18 24.68 -8.85
C SER A 614 15.12 24.46 -9.94
N HIS A 615 15.43 23.71 -11.01
CA HIS A 615 14.45 23.34 -12.03
C HIS A 615 13.38 22.41 -11.43
N VAL A 616 13.82 21.37 -10.70
CA VAL A 616 12.92 20.45 -10.01
C VAL A 616 12.05 21.19 -8.97
N ASP A 617 12.65 22.09 -8.20
CA ASP A 617 11.93 22.87 -7.20
C ASP A 617 10.96 23.86 -7.86
N HIS A 618 11.30 24.45 -9.01
CA HIS A 618 10.40 25.28 -9.80
C HIS A 618 9.19 24.50 -10.32
N ILE A 619 9.39 23.29 -10.87
CA ILE A 619 8.28 22.42 -11.28
C ILE A 619 7.36 22.18 -10.08
N ASN A 620 7.90 21.59 -9.01
CA ASN A 620 7.11 21.16 -7.85
C ASN A 620 6.36 22.32 -7.16
N ASN A 621 6.95 23.52 -7.10
CA ASN A 621 6.34 24.68 -6.45
C ASN A 621 5.26 25.34 -7.30
N ASN A 622 5.28 25.14 -8.62
CA ASN A 622 4.31 25.67 -9.56
C ASN A 622 3.36 24.58 -10.12
N THR A 623 3.38 23.38 -9.54
CA THR A 623 2.46 22.28 -9.88
C THR A 623 1.08 22.50 -9.25
N ILE A 624 0.07 22.53 -10.12
CA ILE A 624 -1.35 22.54 -9.82
C ILE A 624 -1.85 21.09 -9.79
N ASP A 625 -2.66 20.76 -8.79
CA ASP A 625 -3.14 19.41 -8.50
C ASP A 625 -4.64 19.35 -8.75
N LEU A 626 -5.07 18.70 -9.84
CA LEU A 626 -6.50 18.64 -10.17
C LEU A 626 -7.29 17.78 -9.18
N ALA A 627 -6.67 16.78 -8.54
CA ALA A 627 -7.34 15.99 -7.50
C ALA A 627 -7.72 16.84 -6.28
N ASP A 628 -7.05 17.98 -6.02
CA ASP A 628 -7.43 18.87 -4.91
C ASP A 628 -8.89 19.38 -5.08
N CYS A 629 -9.42 19.48 -6.30
CA CYS A 629 -10.81 19.86 -6.57
C CYS A 629 -11.84 18.80 -6.15
N PHE A 630 -11.43 17.53 -6.07
CA PHE A 630 -12.32 16.40 -5.76
C PHE A 630 -12.01 15.77 -4.39
N SER A 631 -10.82 16.02 -3.83
CA SER A 631 -10.35 15.35 -2.63
C SER A 631 -11.19 15.71 -1.38
N HIS A 632 -11.26 14.75 -0.45
CA HIS A 632 -12.04 14.84 0.79
C HIS A 632 -11.16 15.02 2.05
N ASN A 633 -9.86 15.27 1.87
CA ASN A 633 -8.92 15.37 3.00
C ASN A 633 -9.28 16.54 3.91
N LYS A 634 -8.90 16.48 5.20
CA LYS A 634 -9.16 17.55 6.19
C LYS A 634 -8.63 18.92 5.70
N LEU A 635 -9.47 19.66 5.00
CA LEU A 635 -9.18 20.97 4.44
C LEU A 635 -8.96 22.03 5.54
N GLU A 636 -9.31 21.73 6.80
CA GLU A 636 -8.97 22.49 8.01
C GLU A 636 -7.48 22.87 8.14
N LYS A 637 -6.58 22.20 7.39
CA LYS A 637 -5.14 22.52 7.39
C LYS A 637 -4.70 23.52 6.31
N LYS A 638 -5.54 23.85 5.32
CA LYS A 638 -5.23 24.85 4.30
C LYS A 638 -5.92 26.17 4.70
N ALA A 639 -5.14 27.24 4.92
CA ALA A 639 -5.66 28.55 5.34
C ALA A 639 -6.81 29.07 4.44
N ILE A 640 -6.74 28.78 3.13
CA ILE A 640 -7.74 29.10 2.11
C ILE A 640 -9.11 28.49 2.43
N PHE A 641 -9.18 27.34 3.11
CA PHE A 641 -10.46 26.69 3.38
C PHE A 641 -11.29 27.39 4.46
N HIS A 642 -10.64 27.98 5.47
CA HIS A 642 -11.35 28.65 6.57
C HIS A 642 -11.97 29.99 6.18
N GLU A 643 -11.45 30.66 5.15
CA GLU A 643 -11.96 31.95 4.68
C GLU A 643 -13.28 31.83 3.90
N PHE A 644 -13.58 30.66 3.29
CA PHE A 644 -14.66 30.56 2.30
C PHE A 644 -15.72 29.46 2.53
N HIS A 645 -15.48 28.46 3.40
CA HIS A 645 -16.34 27.25 3.43
C HIS A 645 -17.35 27.12 4.57
N ILE A 646 -17.14 27.73 5.73
CA ILE A 646 -17.98 27.44 6.90
C ILE A 646 -19.09 28.50 7.02
N GLY A 647 -20.28 28.16 6.50
CA GLY A 647 -21.52 28.91 6.75
C GLY A 647 -21.97 29.84 5.62
N ASN A 648 -21.23 29.95 4.52
CA ASN A 648 -21.68 30.71 3.36
C ASN A 648 -22.39 29.79 2.35
N LYS A 649 -23.69 30.00 2.17
CA LYS A 649 -24.50 29.33 1.15
C LYS A 649 -24.16 29.82 -0.25
N GLU A 650 -23.74 31.08 -0.39
CA GLU A 650 -23.35 31.68 -1.67
C GLU A 650 -22.09 30.97 -2.18
N GLY A 651 -22.20 30.33 -3.35
CA GLY A 651 -21.11 29.61 -4.00
C GLY A 651 -21.28 28.09 -4.07
N TYR A 652 -22.28 27.51 -3.41
CA TYR A 652 -22.65 26.10 -3.61
C TYR A 652 -23.71 25.95 -4.69
N PHE A 653 -23.42 25.10 -5.68
CA PHE A 653 -24.31 24.81 -6.79
C PHE A 653 -24.59 23.32 -6.85
N PHE A 654 -25.87 22.98 -6.94
CA PHE A 654 -26.35 21.62 -7.08
C PHE A 654 -26.70 21.37 -8.53
N PHE A 655 -26.40 20.19 -9.06
CA PHE A 655 -26.62 19.92 -10.47
C PHE A 655 -26.97 18.46 -10.78
N LYS A 656 -27.51 18.27 -11.98
CA LYS A 656 -27.64 16.97 -12.66
C LYS A 656 -27.30 17.14 -14.14
N THR A 657 -27.10 16.02 -14.84
CA THR A 657 -27.02 16.02 -16.30
C THR A 657 -28.43 15.90 -16.88
N ASN A 658 -28.77 16.74 -17.85
CA ASN A 658 -30.04 16.66 -18.59
C ASN A 658 -29.94 15.76 -19.84
N GLU A 659 -31.06 15.56 -20.53
CA GLU A 659 -31.14 14.73 -21.75
C GLU A 659 -30.31 15.27 -22.92
N ASN A 660 -29.96 16.55 -22.90
CA ASN A 660 -29.13 17.20 -23.92
C ASN A 660 -27.64 17.17 -23.56
N HIS A 661 -27.23 16.36 -22.59
CA HIS A 661 -25.84 16.24 -22.14
C HIS A 661 -25.28 17.56 -21.59
N GLN A 662 -26.11 18.38 -20.95
CA GLN A 662 -25.73 19.65 -20.32
C GLN A 662 -25.94 19.61 -18.81
N ILE A 663 -25.29 20.54 -18.12
CA ILE A 663 -25.45 20.75 -16.68
C ILE A 663 -26.74 21.53 -16.43
N GLU A 664 -27.66 20.93 -15.69
CA GLU A 664 -28.89 21.56 -15.20
C GLU A 664 -28.75 21.83 -13.70
N LEU A 665 -28.85 23.10 -13.31
CA LEU A 665 -28.80 23.50 -11.91
C LEU A 665 -30.08 23.10 -11.16
N LEU A 666 -29.90 22.67 -9.92
CA LEU A 666 -30.96 22.27 -9.01
C LEU A 666 -31.19 23.34 -7.94
N SER A 667 -32.34 23.23 -7.26
CA SER A 667 -32.74 24.12 -6.17
C SER A 667 -31.68 24.22 -5.06
N GLU A 668 -31.45 25.42 -4.55
CA GLU A 668 -30.56 25.64 -3.39
C GLU A 668 -31.07 25.00 -2.09
N SER A 669 -32.31 24.49 -2.06
CA SER A 669 -32.88 23.78 -0.91
C SER A 669 -32.06 22.55 -0.48
N TYR A 670 -31.22 22.01 -1.39
CA TYR A 670 -30.33 20.88 -1.07
C TYR A 670 -29.15 21.26 -0.17
N TYR A 671 -28.87 22.55 0.06
CA TYR A 671 -27.77 23.00 0.92
C TYR A 671 -27.86 22.46 2.35
N GLY A 672 -29.08 22.33 2.89
CA GLY A 672 -29.29 21.75 4.22
C GLY A 672 -28.84 20.29 4.34
N MET A 673 -28.52 19.59 3.24
CA MET A 673 -27.91 18.26 3.26
C MET A 673 -26.40 18.31 3.50
N ILE A 674 -25.71 19.33 2.96
CA ILE A 674 -24.26 19.54 3.14
C ILE A 674 -23.95 19.82 4.61
N GLU A 675 -24.81 20.57 5.28
CA GLU A 675 -24.63 20.94 6.69
C GLU A 675 -24.68 19.75 7.66
N LYS A 676 -25.28 18.62 7.24
CA LYS A 676 -25.48 17.44 8.10
C LYS A 676 -24.20 16.69 8.44
N THR A 677 -23.15 16.82 7.63
CA THR A 677 -21.95 16.00 7.78
C THR A 677 -20.68 16.78 7.45
N ASP A 678 -19.64 16.63 8.29
CA ASP A 678 -18.39 17.40 8.11
C ASP A 678 -17.64 17.05 6.82
N PHE A 679 -17.74 15.81 6.33
CA PHE A 679 -17.04 15.41 5.10
C PHE A 679 -17.63 16.10 3.85
N LEU A 680 -18.94 16.34 3.79
CA LEU A 680 -19.57 17.08 2.69
C LEU A 680 -19.14 18.55 2.70
N LYS A 681 -19.04 19.15 3.90
CA LYS A 681 -18.53 20.52 4.06
C LYS A 681 -17.11 20.67 3.55
N THR A 682 -16.28 19.62 3.69
CA THR A 682 -14.89 19.58 3.23
C THR A 682 -14.71 19.01 1.83
N THR A 683 -15.78 18.82 1.06
CA THR A 683 -15.69 18.35 -0.32
C THR A 683 -16.10 19.49 -1.25
N LEU A 684 -15.19 19.87 -2.16
CA LEU A 684 -15.44 20.96 -3.11
C LEU A 684 -16.32 20.52 -4.27
N ILE A 685 -16.11 19.31 -4.78
CA ILE A 685 -16.89 18.73 -5.86
C ILE A 685 -17.32 17.33 -5.45
N HIS A 686 -18.62 17.10 -5.46
CA HIS A 686 -19.22 15.81 -5.21
C HIS A 686 -19.98 15.36 -6.44
N ILE A 687 -19.61 14.18 -6.94
CA ILE A 687 -20.31 13.50 -8.01
C ILE A 687 -20.67 12.11 -7.50
N ASN A 688 -21.97 11.86 -7.34
CA ASN A 688 -22.50 10.62 -6.78
C ASN A 688 -22.00 9.39 -7.57
N PHE A 689 -21.91 9.50 -8.90
CA PHE A 689 -21.37 8.45 -9.78
C PHE A 689 -19.96 7.99 -9.41
N LEU A 690 -19.13 8.87 -8.83
CA LEU A 690 -17.77 8.52 -8.43
C LEU A 690 -17.72 7.73 -7.12
N LYS A 691 -18.83 7.56 -6.39
CA LYS A 691 -18.91 6.77 -5.15
C LYS A 691 -17.86 7.16 -4.10
N HIS A 692 -17.59 8.47 -3.99
CA HIS A 692 -16.57 9.04 -3.09
C HIS A 692 -15.11 8.66 -3.43
N PHE A 693 -14.88 8.15 -4.64
CA PHE A 693 -13.56 8.06 -5.26
C PHE A 693 -13.31 9.30 -6.13
N PHE A 694 -12.08 9.52 -6.56
CA PHE A 694 -11.72 10.66 -7.41
C PHE A 694 -10.52 10.39 -8.31
N SER A 695 -10.32 9.16 -8.80
CA SER A 695 -9.28 8.92 -9.83
C SER A 695 -9.68 9.53 -11.17
N ILE A 696 -8.69 9.95 -11.97
CA ILE A 696 -8.91 10.57 -13.28
C ILE A 696 -9.81 9.71 -14.17
N LYS A 697 -9.55 8.40 -14.20
CA LYS A 697 -10.29 7.40 -14.97
C LYS A 697 -11.78 7.34 -14.61
N LYS A 698 -12.10 7.50 -13.32
CA LYS A 698 -13.51 7.54 -12.88
C LYS A 698 -14.22 8.82 -13.31
N ILE A 699 -13.53 9.95 -13.25
CA ILE A 699 -14.08 11.26 -13.65
C ILE A 699 -14.32 11.28 -15.15
N GLU A 700 -13.36 10.81 -15.92
CA GLU A 700 -13.50 10.54 -17.34
C GLU A 700 -14.68 9.62 -17.66
N LYS A 701 -14.81 8.46 -16.99
CA LYS A 701 -15.93 7.54 -17.22
C LYS A 701 -17.26 8.24 -16.98
N TYR A 702 -17.32 9.11 -15.97
CA TYR A 702 -18.47 9.99 -15.75
C TYR A 702 -18.70 10.93 -16.93
N ILE A 703 -17.65 11.61 -17.40
CA ILE A 703 -17.73 12.55 -18.53
C ILE A 703 -18.21 11.85 -19.80
N THR A 704 -17.57 10.75 -20.20
CA THR A 704 -17.88 9.97 -21.39
C THR A 704 -19.28 9.36 -21.31
N LYS A 705 -19.69 8.80 -20.15
CA LYS A 705 -21.05 8.27 -19.95
C LYS A 705 -22.13 9.33 -20.16
N ASN A 706 -21.87 10.56 -19.73
CA ASN A 706 -22.80 11.67 -19.86
C ASN A 706 -22.69 12.38 -21.22
N GLN A 707 -21.70 12.03 -22.06
CA GLN A 707 -21.47 12.59 -23.39
C GLN A 707 -21.38 14.13 -23.39
N PHE A 708 -20.72 14.69 -22.38
CA PHE A 708 -20.56 16.15 -22.30
C PHE A 708 -19.82 16.69 -23.54
N PRO A 709 -20.26 17.82 -24.12
CA PRO A 709 -19.66 18.39 -25.32
C PRO A 709 -18.39 19.19 -24.98
N LEU A 710 -17.34 18.47 -24.56
CA LEU A 710 -16.02 19.05 -24.26
C LEU A 710 -15.19 19.18 -25.55
N LYS A 711 -14.24 20.13 -25.56
CA LYS A 711 -13.37 20.35 -26.72
C LYS A 711 -12.35 19.22 -26.86
N THR A 712 -11.84 18.75 -25.71
CA THR A 712 -10.90 17.66 -25.61
C THR A 712 -11.63 16.41 -25.15
N LEU A 713 -11.58 15.36 -25.97
CA LEU A 713 -12.03 14.02 -25.62
C LEU A 713 -10.85 13.06 -25.76
N ILE A 714 -10.76 12.13 -24.83
CA ILE A 714 -9.73 11.08 -24.85
C ILE A 714 -10.22 9.85 -25.60
N THR A 715 -9.30 8.95 -25.94
CA THR A 715 -9.69 7.58 -26.29
C THR A 715 -10.06 6.87 -24.99
N PRO A 716 -11.26 6.28 -24.86
CA PRO A 716 -11.61 5.53 -23.65
C PRO A 716 -10.55 4.48 -23.34
N TYR A 717 -10.09 4.34 -22.08
CA TYR A 717 -8.99 3.40 -21.78
C TYR A 717 -9.30 1.96 -22.20
N SER A 718 -10.57 1.55 -22.19
CA SER A 718 -11.01 0.23 -22.65
C SER A 718 -10.70 -0.05 -24.12
N GLU A 719 -10.46 0.99 -24.93
CA GLU A 719 -10.13 0.91 -26.35
C GLU A 719 -8.61 0.96 -26.61
N LEU A 720 -7.80 1.27 -25.59
CA LEU A 720 -6.35 1.27 -25.70
C LEU A 720 -5.78 -0.16 -25.56
N VAL A 721 -4.58 -0.37 -26.14
CA VAL A 721 -3.82 -1.61 -25.92
C VAL A 721 -3.28 -1.66 -24.50
N ILE A 722 -2.73 -0.54 -24.01
CA ILE A 722 -2.36 -0.35 -22.61
C ILE A 722 -3.46 0.46 -21.94
N GLN A 723 -4.16 -0.18 -21.00
CA GLN A 723 -5.39 0.39 -20.41
C GLN A 723 -5.16 0.97 -19.01
N LYS A 724 -4.05 0.56 -18.37
CA LYS A 724 -3.73 0.91 -16.98
C LYS A 724 -2.22 0.95 -16.73
N GLY A 725 -1.82 1.72 -15.73
CA GLY A 725 -0.42 1.89 -15.35
C GLY A 725 0.27 0.58 -14.97
N THR A 726 -0.46 -0.39 -14.41
CA THR A 726 0.12 -1.72 -14.14
C THR A 726 0.50 -2.47 -15.42
N MET A 727 -0.26 -2.32 -16.52
CA MET A 727 0.13 -2.88 -17.82
C MET A 727 1.34 -2.14 -18.40
N ALA A 728 1.40 -0.81 -18.25
CA ALA A 728 2.56 -0.03 -18.69
C ALA A 728 3.83 -0.45 -17.93
N MET A 729 3.71 -0.63 -16.62
CA MET A 729 4.75 -1.14 -15.73
C MET A 729 5.20 -2.56 -16.12
N GLU A 730 4.27 -3.47 -16.39
CA GLU A 730 4.58 -4.85 -16.84
C GLU A 730 5.43 -4.85 -18.11
N GLU A 731 5.06 -4.06 -19.12
CA GLU A 731 5.85 -3.95 -20.36
C GLU A 731 7.25 -3.38 -20.12
N ALA A 732 7.36 -2.39 -19.23
CA ALA A 732 8.64 -1.81 -18.81
C ALA A 732 9.52 -2.83 -18.05
N ILE A 733 8.93 -3.66 -17.17
CA ILE A 733 9.62 -4.75 -16.45
C ILE A 733 10.10 -5.82 -17.44
N LEU A 734 9.23 -6.25 -18.37
CA LEU A 734 9.58 -7.25 -19.40
C LEU A 734 10.73 -6.77 -20.28
N ARG A 735 10.75 -5.48 -20.63
CA ARG A 735 11.86 -4.87 -21.37
C ARG A 735 13.14 -4.78 -20.54
N HIS A 736 13.04 -4.39 -19.27
CA HIS A 736 14.18 -4.32 -18.36
C HIS A 736 14.82 -5.69 -18.14
N ALA A 737 13.99 -6.74 -18.00
CA ALA A 737 14.39 -8.13 -17.92
C ALA A 737 14.87 -8.72 -19.27
N GLN A 738 14.91 -7.91 -20.34
CA GLN A 738 15.35 -8.29 -21.69
C GLN A 738 14.53 -9.41 -22.33
N ILE A 739 13.28 -9.60 -21.89
CA ILE A 739 12.33 -10.51 -22.52
C ILE A 739 11.78 -9.89 -23.79
N THR A 740 11.38 -8.61 -23.74
CA THR A 740 10.94 -7.88 -24.92
C THR A 740 12.15 -7.46 -25.73
N GLY A 741 12.32 -8.05 -26.92
CA GLY A 741 13.42 -7.74 -27.85
C GLY A 741 13.32 -6.33 -28.45
N ASP A 742 14.43 -5.83 -29.00
CA ASP A 742 14.55 -4.43 -29.45
C ASP A 742 13.51 -4.04 -30.51
N ASN A 743 13.23 -4.93 -31.47
CA ASN A 743 12.24 -4.68 -32.53
C ASN A 743 10.81 -4.59 -31.99
N VAL A 744 10.42 -5.51 -31.11
CA VAL A 744 9.07 -5.53 -30.50
C VAL A 744 8.91 -4.28 -29.61
N TRP A 745 9.94 -3.94 -28.84
CA TRP A 745 9.93 -2.73 -28.03
C TRP A 745 9.69 -1.48 -28.87
N LYS A 746 10.51 -1.27 -29.91
CA LYS A 746 10.45 -0.04 -30.72
C LYS A 746 9.21 0.06 -31.61
N MET A 747 8.76 -1.06 -32.17
CA MET A 747 7.68 -1.05 -33.17
C MET A 747 6.30 -1.23 -32.57
N GLU A 748 6.19 -1.90 -31.41
CA GLU A 748 4.89 -2.27 -30.83
C GLU A 748 4.67 -1.68 -29.44
N LYS A 749 5.63 -1.81 -28.51
CA LYS A 749 5.42 -1.42 -27.11
C LYS A 749 5.58 0.07 -26.85
N GLU A 750 6.67 0.67 -27.34
CA GLU A 750 6.96 2.09 -27.15
C GLU A 750 5.83 3.01 -27.69
N PRO A 751 5.25 2.77 -28.89
CA PRO A 751 4.15 3.58 -29.39
C PRO A 751 2.87 3.49 -28.54
N GLU A 752 2.53 2.28 -28.06
CA GLU A 752 1.32 2.08 -27.24
C GLU A 752 1.49 2.66 -25.83
N LEU A 753 2.69 2.55 -25.26
CA LEU A 753 3.05 3.26 -24.02
C LEU A 753 2.86 4.77 -24.20
N LYS A 754 3.44 5.37 -25.26
CA LYS A 754 3.29 6.81 -25.57
C LYS A 754 1.82 7.21 -25.67
N ARG A 755 1.01 6.44 -26.40
CA ARG A 755 -0.44 6.69 -26.54
C ARG A 755 -1.16 6.71 -25.21
N TYR A 756 -0.90 5.72 -24.36
CA TYR A 756 -1.56 5.62 -23.05
C TYR A 756 -1.24 6.81 -22.13
N CYS A 757 0.03 7.18 -21.99
CA CYS A 757 0.41 8.30 -21.13
C CYS A 757 -0.02 9.66 -21.71
N GLU A 758 0.00 9.84 -23.04
CA GLU A 758 -0.61 11.04 -23.66
C GLU A 758 -2.12 11.10 -23.35
N ASN A 759 -2.80 9.96 -23.36
CA ASN A 759 -4.22 9.87 -23.02
C ASN A 759 -4.50 10.29 -21.57
N ASP A 760 -3.62 9.93 -20.62
CA ASP A 760 -3.68 10.42 -19.22
C ASP A 760 -3.54 11.95 -19.15
N VAL A 761 -2.62 12.54 -19.92
CA VAL A 761 -2.46 14.00 -20.00
C VAL A 761 -3.68 14.69 -20.62
N ARG A 762 -4.22 14.13 -21.70
CA ARG A 762 -5.45 14.63 -22.32
C ARG A 762 -6.65 14.48 -21.40
N ALA A 763 -6.70 13.45 -20.57
CA ALA A 763 -7.75 13.27 -19.57
C ALA A 763 -7.72 14.41 -18.55
N MET A 764 -6.56 14.95 -18.19
CA MET A 764 -6.46 16.10 -17.29
C MET A 764 -7.04 17.37 -17.91
N ILE A 765 -6.74 17.61 -19.19
CA ILE A 765 -7.30 18.73 -19.94
C ILE A 765 -8.83 18.58 -20.03
N MET A 766 -9.31 17.37 -20.35
CA MET A 766 -10.73 17.04 -20.37
C MET A 766 -11.41 17.28 -19.01
N VAL A 767 -10.75 16.91 -17.90
CA VAL A 767 -11.24 17.20 -16.53
C VAL A 767 -11.29 18.71 -16.28
N TYR A 768 -10.27 19.47 -16.66
CA TYR A 768 -10.29 20.93 -16.53
C TYR A 768 -11.44 21.56 -17.33
N GLU A 769 -11.66 21.12 -18.57
CA GLU A 769 -12.78 21.59 -19.38
C GLU A 769 -14.14 21.26 -18.75
N PHE A 770 -14.28 20.07 -18.15
CA PHE A 770 -15.45 19.70 -17.37
C PHE A 770 -15.65 20.62 -16.16
N LEU A 771 -14.59 20.95 -15.42
CA LEU A 771 -14.64 21.91 -14.32
C LEU A 771 -15.12 23.29 -14.80
N MET A 772 -14.60 23.79 -15.92
CA MET A 772 -15.04 25.07 -16.48
C MET A 772 -16.49 25.03 -16.96
N MET A 773 -16.94 23.92 -17.53
CA MET A 773 -18.36 23.73 -17.89
C MET A 773 -19.28 23.75 -16.67
N LEU A 774 -18.87 23.16 -15.53
CA LEU A 774 -19.62 23.30 -14.27
C LEU A 774 -19.75 24.77 -13.86
N VAL A 775 -18.65 25.53 -13.86
CA VAL A 775 -18.67 26.95 -13.48
C VAL A 775 -19.55 27.75 -14.42
N ARG A 776 -19.42 27.60 -15.75
CA ARG A 776 -20.25 28.34 -16.72
C ARG A 776 -21.74 28.11 -16.54
N SER A 777 -22.15 26.95 -16.05
CA SER A 777 -23.58 26.68 -15.78
C SER A 777 -24.15 27.54 -14.64
N ALA A 778 -23.28 28.03 -13.74
CA ALA A 778 -23.64 28.75 -12.52
C ALA A 778 -23.21 30.22 -12.51
N ALA A 779 -22.05 30.52 -13.08
CA ALA A 779 -21.44 31.84 -13.12
C ALA A 779 -20.82 32.07 -14.51
N PRO A 780 -21.61 32.47 -15.51
CA PRO A 780 -21.13 32.73 -16.88
C PRO A 780 -20.05 33.82 -16.95
N GLU A 781 -19.92 34.66 -15.93
CA GLU A 781 -18.86 35.66 -15.82
C GLU A 781 -17.45 35.07 -15.91
N ILE A 782 -17.28 33.76 -15.66
CA ILE A 782 -16.00 33.08 -15.79
C ILE A 782 -15.34 33.28 -17.16
N ASP A 783 -16.13 33.45 -18.22
CA ASP A 783 -15.62 33.68 -19.59
C ASP A 783 -14.85 35.00 -19.73
N LYS A 784 -15.05 35.96 -18.79
CA LYS A 784 -14.27 37.20 -18.73
C LYS A 784 -12.90 37.01 -18.08
N PHE A 785 -12.70 35.89 -17.39
CA PHE A 785 -11.55 35.63 -16.53
C PHE A 785 -10.68 34.50 -17.07
N GLU A 786 -11.27 33.42 -17.58
CA GLU A 786 -10.56 32.27 -18.13
C GLU A 786 -9.56 32.70 -19.22
N TYR A 787 -8.27 32.58 -18.92
CA TYR A 787 -7.14 32.99 -19.77
C TYR A 787 -7.06 34.50 -20.07
N GLN A 788 -7.73 35.35 -19.29
CA GLN A 788 -7.76 36.80 -19.52
C GLN A 788 -7.18 37.62 -18.36
N ILE A 789 -6.85 36.99 -17.23
CA ILE A 789 -6.39 37.73 -16.04
C ILE A 789 -4.94 38.19 -16.20
N GLU A 790 -4.68 39.48 -16.00
CA GLU A 790 -3.32 40.05 -16.08
C GLU A 790 -2.56 39.97 -14.74
N ASN A 791 -3.27 40.03 -13.61
CA ASN A 791 -2.65 40.01 -12.28
C ASN A 791 -2.49 38.57 -11.76
N GLU A 792 -1.28 38.18 -11.38
CA GLU A 792 -1.01 36.84 -10.82
C GLU A 792 -1.50 36.67 -9.37
N ASN A 793 -1.64 37.76 -8.61
CA ASN A 793 -2.04 37.72 -7.21
C ASN A 793 -3.52 38.09 -7.05
N PHE A 794 -4.39 37.12 -7.35
CA PHE A 794 -5.84 37.30 -7.25
C PHE A 794 -6.52 36.07 -6.65
N GLU A 795 -7.75 36.26 -6.21
CA GLU A 795 -8.65 35.19 -5.79
C GLU A 795 -10.04 35.38 -6.35
N TYR A 796 -10.71 34.26 -6.63
CA TYR A 796 -12.12 34.26 -6.96
C TYR A 796 -12.97 34.40 -5.69
N ILE A 797 -13.89 35.35 -5.74
CA ILE A 797 -14.97 35.52 -4.78
C ILE A 797 -16.31 35.32 -5.47
N TYR A 798 -17.29 34.81 -4.73
CA TYR A 798 -18.66 34.74 -5.20
C TYR A 798 -19.54 35.44 -4.17
N GLN A 799 -20.11 36.57 -4.56
CA GLN A 799 -20.89 37.45 -3.68
C GLN A 799 -22.02 38.08 -4.48
N ASP A 800 -23.18 38.28 -3.84
CA ASP A 800 -24.36 38.90 -4.47
C ASP A 800 -24.79 38.22 -5.79
N GLY A 801 -24.59 36.90 -5.86
CA GLY A 801 -24.94 36.09 -7.04
C GLY A 801 -24.03 36.28 -8.25
N LYS A 802 -22.82 36.85 -8.06
CA LYS A 802 -21.85 37.08 -9.13
C LYS A 802 -20.47 36.56 -8.76
N LEU A 803 -19.78 36.04 -9.77
CA LEU A 803 -18.35 35.72 -9.69
C LEU A 803 -17.53 36.96 -10.00
N ASP A 804 -16.58 37.28 -9.12
CA ASP A 804 -15.62 38.37 -9.31
C ASP A 804 -14.22 37.97 -8.81
N ILE A 805 -13.23 38.82 -9.07
CA ILE A 805 -11.85 38.65 -8.61
C ILE A 805 -11.46 39.76 -7.62
N VAL A 806 -10.74 39.38 -6.56
CA VAL A 806 -10.10 40.33 -5.65
C VAL A 806 -8.60 40.20 -5.79
N THR A 807 -7.92 41.33 -5.98
CA THR A 807 -6.46 41.39 -5.94
C THR A 807 -5.97 41.35 -4.49
N LYS A 808 -4.98 40.51 -4.20
CA LYS A 808 -4.34 40.43 -2.88
C LYS A 808 -3.13 41.33 -2.75
#